data_AF-A0A9P5ZIP4-F1
#
_entry.id   AF-A0A9P5ZIP4-F1
#
_cell.length_a   1.000
_cell.length_b   1.000
_cell.length_c   1.000
_cell.angle_alpha   90.00
_cell.angle_beta   90.00
_cell.angle_gamma   90.00
#
_symmetry.space_group_name_H-M   'P 1'
#
loop_
_entity.id
_entity.type
_entity.pdbx_description
1 polymer ?
#
loop_
_entity_poly.entity_id
_entity_poly.type
_entity_poly.pdbx_seq_one_letter_code
_entity_poly.pdbx_strand_id
1 'polypeptide(L)'
;MANDSSTETPGTATETVKGSPDNVPYSFNHPLDPLTPDEITAVSLAVRHHIAKEGNIKAIKFITCYLLPPPKKLVLAALGVPLAPGAKPETAGTIVRKAEVDFLDVINGHSYNAILSLGDHVWTVTSLEKLAEGVQPQISVEELIACEQVVRKDKYVQELAAKVGVLPDQIYCDGWSIGYDERFPQSRRVQQALVFARYGQHENLYAHPMDFVPVIDANTEEVLHIDFPPVWKSSPNGPVLSVESTAPPIPLPKPGDAFAFANRERISPPARKFDFLPDLMKENDPEFKPRDDIKPLHVVQPEGVSFKMNGHELEWQNWKMHIAFSHREGLVLSTITYNDHGEVRPIFYRLSLAEMVVPYGAPEYPHPRKFAFDSGEYGMGTMANELSLGCDCLGQIHYLPGAFVSHAGTAIVIKNVICIHEEDAGVLWKHTDYRPDGRSQTVRRRRLVVSMVCTLANYEYIWNYYFYQDGTIEFEIRLSGILQVYVSADGEPNPHGTTVAPNVNAHYHQHLFCVRVDPMVDGLNNSVIESDILPLPEPMGSATNFAGNAFISMDNPLKTETGRPYDFAKERRWRIVNPSRKHYASGKDVGYSLGVKGGVTPMMAKKDSWTVKRASFLDNAVWVCKDVEGEKGSRMWPSGKYVPQTREEPEDSISKWVEGEENIENEDILVYVVVGTTHIPRPEDWPVMPVETLHLTFKPNSFFKVNPSMDVPGVKDPLSKPAFTNGASSSGCCN
;
A
#
# COMPACT_ATOMS: atom_id res chain seq x y z
N MET A 1 16.14 4.16 40.84
CA MET A 1 16.86 4.55 39.61
C MET A 1 16.23 3.72 38.50
N ALA A 2 15.22 4.27 37.84
CA ALA A 2 14.56 3.62 36.72
C ALA A 2 15.50 3.72 35.52
N ASN A 3 15.85 2.58 34.92
CA ASN A 3 16.56 2.57 33.65
C ASN A 3 15.70 3.31 32.62
N ASP A 4 16.31 4.27 31.92
CA ASP A 4 15.82 4.79 30.65
C ASP A 4 15.44 3.59 29.76
N SER A 5 14.15 3.41 29.50
CA SER A 5 13.73 2.68 28.32
C SER A 5 14.16 3.53 27.13
N SER A 6 15.31 3.21 26.55
CA SER A 6 15.72 3.77 25.27
C SER A 6 14.55 3.58 24.31
N THR A 7 13.97 4.69 23.85
CA THR A 7 13.13 4.69 22.65
C THR A 7 14.06 4.27 21.51
N GLU A 8 14.16 2.96 21.28
CA GLU A 8 14.95 2.42 20.18
C GLU A 8 14.28 2.87 18.89
N THR A 9 15.01 3.67 18.09
CA THR A 9 14.55 4.06 16.76
C THR A 9 14.44 2.78 15.91
N PRO A 10 13.28 2.49 15.29
CA PRO A 10 13.16 1.33 14.42
C PRO A 10 14.22 1.34 13.32
N GLY A 11 14.67 0.16 12.89
CA GLY A 11 15.74 0.05 11.87
C GLY A 11 15.40 0.66 10.50
N THR A 12 14.12 0.94 10.23
CA THR A 12 13.63 1.61 9.02
C THR A 12 13.49 3.12 9.17
N ALA A 13 13.63 3.67 10.39
CA ALA A 13 13.48 5.09 10.69
C ALA A 13 14.83 5.74 10.99
N THR A 14 14.91 7.04 10.76
CA THR A 14 16.19 7.76 10.88
C THR A 14 16.48 8.18 12.31
N GLU A 15 15.47 8.68 13.01
CA GLU A 15 15.62 9.19 14.38
C GLU A 15 14.28 9.31 15.11
N THR A 16 14.35 9.33 16.44
CA THR A 16 13.25 9.73 17.32
C THR A 16 13.52 11.14 17.84
N VAL A 17 12.63 12.09 17.53
CA VAL A 17 12.81 13.51 17.88
C VAL A 17 11.91 13.88 19.05
N LYS A 18 12.52 14.42 20.11
CA LYS A 18 11.80 15.19 21.13
C LYS A 18 11.58 16.60 20.59
N GLY A 19 10.51 16.77 19.79
CA GLY A 19 10.11 18.06 19.26
C GLY A 19 9.87 19.08 20.38
N SER A 20 9.89 20.36 20.06
CA SER A 20 9.51 21.39 21.01
C SER A 20 7.99 21.60 20.93
N PRO A 21 7.23 21.29 22.00
CA PRO A 21 5.79 21.51 22.01
C PRO A 21 5.41 22.99 21.91
N ASP A 22 6.38 23.90 22.13
CA ASP A 22 6.21 25.35 22.03
C ASP A 22 6.45 25.87 20.59
N ASN A 23 7.03 25.06 19.70
CA ASN A 23 7.32 25.42 18.31
C ASN A 23 6.18 25.02 17.35
N VAL A 24 4.94 25.32 17.72
CA VAL A 24 3.81 25.11 16.80
C VAL A 24 3.79 26.22 15.75
N PRO A 25 3.83 25.90 14.44
CA PRO A 25 3.97 26.91 13.40
C PRO A 25 2.79 27.90 13.37
N TYR A 26 3.09 29.16 13.02
CA TYR A 26 2.10 30.24 12.91
C TYR A 26 1.15 30.07 11.72
N SER A 27 1.61 29.38 10.68
CA SER A 27 0.89 29.14 9.44
C SER A 27 1.46 27.89 8.78
N PHE A 28 0.60 27.12 8.11
CA PHE A 28 1.01 26.07 7.18
C PHE A 28 1.21 26.66 5.78
N ASN A 29 2.12 26.08 4.99
CA ASN A 29 2.34 26.51 3.60
C ASN A 29 1.19 26.03 2.71
N HIS A 30 0.75 24.79 2.91
CA HIS A 30 -0.39 24.19 2.21
C HIS A 30 -1.38 23.54 3.20
N PRO A 31 -2.71 23.67 3.01
CA PRO A 31 -3.71 23.13 3.96
C PRO A 31 -3.61 21.62 4.23
N LEU A 32 -3.06 20.88 3.27
CA LEU A 32 -2.90 19.43 3.33
C LEU A 32 -1.50 18.99 3.81
N ASP A 33 -0.62 19.91 4.20
CA ASP A 33 0.70 19.55 4.73
C ASP A 33 0.56 18.65 5.96
N PRO A 34 1.29 17.52 6.02
CA PRO A 34 1.22 16.60 7.15
C PRO A 34 1.60 17.31 8.46
N LEU A 35 1.24 16.72 9.61
CA LEU A 35 1.67 17.25 10.89
C LEU A 35 3.20 17.20 10.97
N THR A 36 3.81 18.30 11.39
CA THR A 36 5.26 18.35 11.66
C THR A 36 5.61 17.54 12.92
N PRO A 37 6.88 17.14 13.10
CA PRO A 37 7.34 16.48 14.33
C PRO A 37 7.02 17.27 15.62
N ASP A 38 7.11 18.60 15.57
CA ASP A 38 6.75 19.49 16.68
C ASP A 38 5.23 19.48 16.92
N GLU A 39 4.41 19.51 15.87
CA GLU A 39 2.95 19.38 16.00
C GLU A 39 2.54 18.03 16.59
N ILE A 40 3.14 16.91 16.17
CA ILE A 40 2.86 15.57 16.75
C ILE A 40 3.15 15.57 18.25
N THR A 41 4.27 16.18 18.66
CA THR A 41 4.66 16.28 20.08
C THR A 41 3.69 17.18 20.86
N ALA A 42 3.31 18.34 20.30
CA ALA A 42 2.36 19.28 20.91
C ALA A 42 0.95 18.69 21.04
N VAL A 43 0.47 17.98 20.02
CA VAL A 43 -0.81 17.25 20.02
C VAL A 43 -0.81 16.19 21.12
N SER A 44 0.25 15.39 21.19
CA SER A 44 0.38 14.34 22.22
C SER A 44 0.40 14.93 23.63
N LEU A 45 1.08 16.07 23.83
CA LEU A 45 1.08 16.79 25.10
C LEU A 45 -0.31 17.31 25.47
N ALA A 46 -1.05 17.88 24.51
CA ALA A 46 -2.41 18.36 24.72
C ALA A 46 -3.35 17.22 25.14
N VAL A 47 -3.25 16.04 24.52
CA VAL A 47 -4.00 14.84 24.93
C VAL A 47 -3.65 14.44 26.36
N ARG A 48 -2.35 14.37 26.72
CA ARG A 48 -1.90 14.05 28.09
C ARG A 48 -2.48 15.03 29.12
N HIS A 49 -2.47 16.33 28.83
CA HIS A 49 -3.03 17.33 29.72
C HIS A 49 -4.55 17.21 29.87
N HIS A 50 -5.26 16.87 28.79
CA HIS A 50 -6.70 16.66 28.82
C HIS A 50 -7.06 15.46 29.72
N ILE A 51 -6.47 14.29 29.48
CA ILE A 51 -6.78 13.08 30.26
C ILE A 51 -6.36 13.19 31.73
N ALA A 52 -5.26 13.91 32.03
CA ALA A 52 -4.80 14.13 33.40
C ALA A 52 -5.80 14.97 34.22
N LYS A 53 -6.56 15.86 33.57
CA LYS A 53 -7.62 16.65 34.22
C LYS A 53 -8.86 15.80 34.54
N GLU A 54 -9.16 14.81 33.71
CA GLU A 54 -10.33 13.93 33.92
C GLU A 54 -10.08 12.83 34.97
N GLY A 55 -8.82 12.40 35.14
CA GLY A 55 -8.38 11.53 36.24
C GLY A 55 -8.64 10.02 36.07
N ASN A 56 -9.26 9.59 34.96
CA ASN A 56 -9.67 8.20 34.75
C ASN A 56 -8.65 7.33 34.00
N ILE A 57 -7.73 7.94 33.24
CA ILE A 57 -6.73 7.23 32.43
C ILE A 57 -5.34 7.49 33.03
N LYS A 58 -4.66 6.44 33.48
CA LYS A 58 -3.41 6.56 34.25
C LYS A 58 -2.14 6.29 33.44
N ALA A 59 -2.22 5.46 32.41
CA ALA A 59 -1.10 5.10 31.55
C ALA A 59 -1.60 4.96 30.12
N ILE A 60 -0.87 5.54 29.17
CA ILE A 60 -1.25 5.50 27.75
C ILE A 60 -0.11 5.10 26.85
N LYS A 61 -0.46 4.47 25.72
CA LYS A 61 0.39 4.30 24.53
C LYS A 61 -0.29 5.03 23.36
N PHE A 62 0.38 6.00 22.73
CA PHE A 62 -0.10 6.56 21.47
C PHE A 62 0.14 5.57 20.32
N ILE A 63 -0.81 5.46 19.40
CA ILE A 63 -0.75 4.52 18.27
C ILE A 63 -0.73 5.27 16.94
N THR A 64 -1.62 6.25 16.76
CA THR A 64 -1.66 7.09 15.55
C THR A 64 -1.78 8.56 15.93
N CYS A 65 -1.19 9.44 15.11
CA CYS A 65 -1.38 10.89 15.19
C CYS A 65 -1.14 11.46 13.79
N TYR A 66 -2.17 12.06 13.18
CA TYR A 66 -2.09 12.55 11.82
C TYR A 66 -3.00 13.76 11.59
N LEU A 67 -2.77 14.46 10.47
CA LEU A 67 -3.62 15.57 10.04
C LEU A 67 -5.01 15.01 9.69
N LEU A 68 -6.05 15.51 10.36
CA LEU A 68 -7.41 15.32 9.88
C LEU A 68 -7.62 16.31 8.72
N PRO A 69 -7.77 15.85 7.46
CA PRO A 69 -7.81 16.76 6.32
C PRO A 69 -8.95 17.78 6.45
N PRO A 70 -8.72 19.06 6.12
CA PRO A 70 -9.79 20.04 6.05
C PRO A 70 -10.83 19.67 4.98
N PRO A 71 -12.08 20.19 5.09
CA PRO A 71 -13.11 19.97 4.08
C PRO A 71 -12.62 20.33 2.67
N LYS A 72 -12.87 19.44 1.71
CA LYS A 72 -12.39 19.50 0.32
C LYS A 72 -12.64 20.88 -0.31
N LYS A 73 -13.87 21.40 -0.20
CA LYS A 73 -14.22 22.71 -0.78
C LYS A 73 -13.42 23.88 -0.21
N LEU A 74 -13.08 23.85 1.08
CA LEU A 74 -12.26 24.89 1.70
C LEU A 74 -10.82 24.84 1.19
N VAL A 75 -10.27 23.63 0.99
CA VAL A 75 -8.95 23.45 0.39
C VAL A 75 -8.95 24.00 -1.04
N LEU A 76 -9.93 23.62 -1.87
CA LEU A 76 -10.03 24.10 -3.26
C LEU A 76 -10.16 25.62 -3.35
N ALA A 77 -10.98 26.22 -2.48
CA ALA A 77 -11.12 27.68 -2.40
C ALA A 77 -9.81 28.36 -2.00
N ALA A 78 -9.07 27.81 -1.02
CA ALA A 78 -7.77 28.33 -0.59
C ALA A 78 -6.71 28.25 -1.70
N LEU A 79 -6.77 27.22 -2.55
CA LEU A 79 -5.84 27.03 -3.68
C LEU A 79 -6.29 27.76 -4.96
N GLY A 80 -7.46 28.39 -4.96
CA GLY A 80 -7.99 29.05 -6.15
C GLY A 80 -8.35 28.06 -7.27
N VAL A 81 -8.78 26.85 -6.93
CA VAL A 81 -9.23 25.84 -7.89
C VAL A 81 -10.76 25.91 -8.03
N PRO A 82 -11.30 26.09 -9.26
CA PRO A 82 -12.74 26.19 -9.46
C PRO A 82 -13.45 24.83 -9.33
N LEU A 83 -14.68 24.84 -8.80
CA LEU A 83 -15.49 23.62 -8.64
C LEU A 83 -16.19 23.16 -9.92
N ALA A 84 -16.24 23.99 -10.95
CA ALA A 84 -16.90 23.67 -12.22
C ALA A 84 -16.09 24.21 -13.41
N PRO A 85 -16.19 23.57 -14.59
CA PRO A 85 -15.47 24.00 -15.78
C PRO A 85 -15.72 25.47 -16.13
N GLY A 86 -14.65 26.26 -16.22
CA GLY A 86 -14.72 27.70 -16.57
C GLY A 86 -15.32 28.61 -15.50
N ALA A 87 -15.65 28.09 -14.30
CA ALA A 87 -16.08 28.91 -13.18
C ALA A 87 -14.91 29.67 -12.53
N LYS A 88 -15.23 30.68 -11.72
CA LYS A 88 -14.24 31.32 -10.84
C LYS A 88 -14.09 30.50 -9.56
N PRO A 89 -12.90 30.49 -8.94
CA PRO A 89 -12.72 29.88 -7.63
C PRO A 89 -13.62 30.54 -6.58
N GLU A 90 -14.07 29.75 -5.61
CA GLU A 90 -14.79 30.27 -4.45
C GLU A 90 -13.88 31.14 -3.58
N THR A 91 -14.48 31.99 -2.74
CA THR A 91 -13.71 32.82 -1.81
C THR A 91 -13.11 31.94 -0.71
N ALA A 92 -11.81 32.06 -0.47
CA ALA A 92 -11.13 31.32 0.57
C ALA A 92 -11.76 31.58 1.95
N GLY A 93 -12.23 30.51 2.60
CA GLY A 93 -12.71 30.53 3.98
C GLY A 93 -11.57 30.35 4.99
N THR A 94 -11.90 30.38 6.28
CA THR A 94 -10.94 30.03 7.34
C THR A 94 -10.80 28.52 7.44
N ILE A 95 -9.55 28.03 7.44
CA ILE A 95 -9.23 26.62 7.64
C ILE A 95 -8.73 26.44 9.07
N VAL A 96 -9.43 25.61 9.84
CA VAL A 96 -8.98 25.17 11.16
C VAL A 96 -8.18 23.89 11.00
N ARG A 97 -6.89 23.93 11.35
CA ARG A 97 -6.02 22.76 11.30
C ARG A 97 -6.40 21.80 12.43
N LYS A 98 -6.63 20.53 12.09
CA LYS A 98 -7.09 19.49 13.02
C LYS A 98 -6.16 18.28 13.01
N ALA A 99 -6.05 17.63 14.15
CA ALA A 99 -5.32 16.38 14.32
C ALA A 99 -6.25 15.31 14.84
N GLU A 100 -6.07 14.08 14.37
CA GLU A 100 -6.76 12.90 14.88
C GLU A 100 -5.72 11.95 15.50
N VAL A 101 -6.06 11.40 16.68
CA VAL A 101 -5.14 10.61 17.50
C VAL A 101 -5.86 9.37 18.02
N ASP A 102 -5.26 8.20 17.82
CA ASP A 102 -5.67 6.98 18.48
C ASP A 102 -4.64 6.59 19.56
N PHE A 103 -5.11 6.27 20.76
CA PHE A 103 -4.25 5.83 21.88
C PHE A 103 -4.94 4.77 22.74
N LEU A 104 -4.14 4.02 23.49
CA LEU A 104 -4.59 2.95 24.39
C LEU A 104 -4.47 3.37 25.85
N ASP A 105 -5.46 3.04 26.68
CA ASP A 105 -5.31 2.90 28.13
C ASP A 105 -4.81 1.48 28.43
N VAL A 106 -3.52 1.36 28.69
CA VAL A 106 -2.86 0.06 28.86
C VAL A 106 -3.24 -0.66 30.16
N ILE A 107 -3.81 0.04 31.14
CA ILE A 107 -4.21 -0.57 32.41
C ILE A 107 -5.57 -1.26 32.25
N ASN A 108 -6.52 -0.59 31.59
CA ASN A 108 -7.88 -1.11 31.42
C ASN A 108 -8.11 -1.81 30.08
N GLY A 109 -7.15 -1.73 29.14
CA GLY A 109 -7.24 -2.34 27.80
C GLY A 109 -8.23 -1.62 26.88
N HIS A 110 -8.49 -0.34 27.11
CA HIS A 110 -9.44 0.45 26.31
C HIS A 110 -8.73 1.27 25.23
N SER A 111 -9.36 1.40 24.07
CA SER A 111 -8.88 2.24 22.98
C SER A 111 -9.68 3.54 22.92
N TYR A 112 -9.02 4.64 22.56
CA TYR A 112 -9.61 5.97 22.47
C TYR A 112 -9.24 6.65 21.16
N ASN A 113 -10.16 7.45 20.64
CA ASN A 113 -9.94 8.38 19.55
C ASN A 113 -10.13 9.81 20.06
N ALA A 114 -9.20 10.70 19.72
CA ALA A 114 -9.29 12.11 20.06
C ALA A 114 -9.14 12.97 18.80
N ILE A 115 -9.96 14.02 18.71
CA ILE A 115 -9.85 15.05 17.68
C ILE A 115 -9.43 16.35 18.37
N LEU A 116 -8.37 16.96 17.86
CA LEU A 116 -7.85 18.23 18.32
C LEU A 116 -7.98 19.28 17.23
N SER A 117 -8.19 20.53 17.65
CA SER A 117 -8.13 21.70 16.77
C SER A 117 -7.02 22.64 17.23
N LEU A 118 -6.31 23.24 16.28
CA LEU A 118 -5.30 24.26 16.54
C LEU A 118 -5.94 25.65 16.55
N GLY A 119 -5.77 26.39 17.64
CA GLY A 119 -6.17 27.80 17.77
C GLY A 119 -5.20 28.56 18.67
N ASP A 120 -4.83 29.79 18.29
CA ASP A 120 -3.87 30.63 19.03
C ASP A 120 -2.57 29.89 19.42
N HIS A 121 -2.03 29.06 18.51
CA HIS A 121 -0.84 28.20 18.69
C HIS A 121 -0.99 27.08 19.73
N VAL A 122 -2.20 26.82 20.21
CA VAL A 122 -2.48 25.78 21.19
C VAL A 122 -3.39 24.72 20.60
N TRP A 123 -2.93 23.47 20.65
CA TRP A 123 -3.76 22.32 20.34
C TRP A 123 -4.72 22.05 21.49
N THR A 124 -6.02 21.99 21.18
CA THR A 124 -7.06 21.70 22.17
C THR A 124 -7.88 20.49 21.74
N VAL A 125 -8.06 19.54 22.66
CA VAL A 125 -8.95 18.38 22.46
C VAL A 125 -10.39 18.88 22.35
N THR A 126 -10.98 18.69 21.18
CA THR A 126 -12.37 19.05 20.86
C THR A 126 -13.33 17.87 20.95
N SER A 127 -12.81 16.65 20.82
CA SER A 127 -13.57 15.41 21.01
C SER A 127 -12.65 14.34 21.59
N LEU A 128 -13.19 13.54 22.53
CA LEU A 128 -12.55 12.34 23.07
C LEU A 128 -13.60 11.23 23.15
N GLU A 129 -13.41 10.17 22.38
CA GLU A 129 -14.32 9.04 22.27
C GLU A 129 -13.62 7.78 22.78
N LYS A 130 -14.25 7.07 23.72
CA LYS A 130 -13.88 5.69 24.05
C LYS A 130 -14.44 4.77 22.97
N LEU A 131 -13.57 4.04 22.29
CA LEU A 131 -13.99 3.09 21.27
C LEU A 131 -14.73 1.90 21.89
N ALA A 132 -15.61 1.28 21.10
CA ALA A 132 -16.35 0.09 21.52
C ALA A 132 -15.38 -1.05 21.91
N GLU A 133 -15.82 -1.92 22.83
CA GLU A 133 -15.04 -3.09 23.23
C GLU A 133 -14.71 -3.96 22.00
N GLY A 134 -13.45 -4.39 21.88
CA GLY A 134 -12.98 -5.18 20.74
C GLY A 134 -12.54 -4.37 19.52
N VAL A 135 -12.73 -3.05 19.52
CA VAL A 135 -12.19 -2.18 18.47
C VAL A 135 -10.74 -1.83 18.80
N GLN A 136 -9.84 -2.23 17.91
CA GLN A 136 -8.39 -2.10 18.09
C GLN A 136 -7.79 -1.20 17.00
N PRO A 137 -7.03 -0.15 17.35
CA PRO A 137 -6.23 0.58 16.37
C PRO A 137 -5.06 -0.27 15.88
N GLN A 138 -4.39 0.18 14.81
CA GLN A 138 -3.23 -0.47 14.16
C GLN A 138 -2.21 -1.02 15.17
N ILE A 139 -1.59 -2.15 14.87
CA ILE A 139 -0.44 -2.67 15.59
C ILE A 139 0.79 -1.85 15.17
N SER A 140 1.39 -1.17 16.15
CA SER A 140 2.52 -0.27 15.92
C SER A 140 3.87 -1.02 15.83
N VAL A 141 4.87 -0.39 15.20
CA VAL A 141 6.22 -0.94 15.08
C VAL A 141 6.83 -1.31 16.44
N GLU A 142 6.63 -0.46 17.45
CA GLU A 142 7.09 -0.72 18.83
C GLU A 142 6.45 -1.98 19.43
N GLU A 143 5.19 -2.30 19.09
CA GLU A 143 4.53 -3.54 19.52
C GLU A 143 5.04 -4.78 18.78
N LEU A 144 5.45 -4.63 17.52
CA LEU A 144 6.08 -5.71 16.76
C LEU A 144 7.47 -6.05 17.32
N ILE A 145 8.27 -5.03 17.65
CA ILE A 145 9.58 -5.19 18.31
C ILE A 145 9.39 -5.84 19.69
N ALA A 146 8.42 -5.37 20.47
CA ALA A 146 8.11 -5.95 21.78
C ALA A 146 7.68 -7.42 21.68
N CYS A 147 6.96 -7.81 20.62
CA CYS A 147 6.51 -9.19 20.40
C CYS A 147 7.70 -10.16 20.40
N GLU A 148 8.76 -9.87 19.66
CA GLU A 148 9.98 -10.70 19.67
C GLU A 148 10.60 -10.78 21.07
N GLN A 149 10.67 -9.67 21.78
CA GLN A 149 11.25 -9.65 23.13
C GLN A 149 10.45 -10.50 24.12
N VAL A 150 9.12 -10.49 24.02
CA VAL A 150 8.22 -11.31 24.85
C VAL A 150 8.45 -12.79 24.55
N VAL A 151 8.40 -13.18 23.26
CA VAL A 151 8.57 -14.56 22.81
C VAL A 151 9.94 -15.10 23.19
N ARG A 152 11.00 -14.33 22.98
CA ARG A 152 12.38 -14.74 23.27
C ARG A 152 12.65 -14.93 24.77
N LYS A 153 11.98 -14.17 25.64
CA LYS A 153 12.14 -14.25 27.10
C LYS A 153 11.28 -15.34 27.75
N ASP A 154 10.21 -15.78 27.08
CA ASP A 154 9.31 -16.78 27.62
C ASP A 154 10.00 -18.14 27.83
N LYS A 155 9.81 -18.71 29.03
CA LYS A 155 10.52 -19.94 29.42
C LYS A 155 10.01 -21.17 28.68
N TYR A 156 8.72 -21.22 28.40
CA TYR A 156 8.13 -22.35 27.70
C TYR A 156 8.51 -22.34 26.21
N VAL A 157 8.58 -21.17 25.58
CA VAL A 157 9.15 -20.98 24.24
C VAL A 157 10.61 -21.45 24.20
N GLN A 158 11.45 -21.03 25.16
CA GLN A 158 12.86 -21.47 25.25
C GLN A 158 12.97 -23.00 25.38
N GLU A 159 12.13 -23.64 26.18
CA GLU A 159 12.08 -25.10 26.31
C GLU A 159 11.68 -25.79 25.00
N LEU A 160 10.72 -25.23 24.26
CA LEU A 160 10.29 -25.76 22.97
C LEU A 160 11.36 -25.61 21.89
N ALA A 161 12.08 -24.50 21.88
CA ALA A 161 13.20 -24.24 20.98
C ALA A 161 14.38 -25.18 21.27
N ALA A 162 14.71 -25.40 22.54
CA ALA A 162 15.79 -26.31 22.93
C ALA A 162 15.54 -27.76 22.45
N LYS A 163 14.28 -28.21 22.42
CA LYS A 163 13.90 -29.55 21.90
C LYS A 163 14.20 -29.74 20.42
N VAL A 164 14.36 -28.65 19.66
CA VAL A 164 14.72 -28.67 18.23
C VAL A 164 16.11 -28.07 17.98
N GLY A 165 16.94 -28.00 19.03
CA GLY A 165 18.35 -27.60 18.93
C GLY A 165 18.60 -26.09 18.80
N VAL A 166 17.62 -25.24 19.07
CA VAL A 166 17.74 -23.77 18.98
C VAL A 166 17.99 -23.17 20.38
N LEU A 167 19.01 -22.32 20.48
CA LEU A 167 19.36 -21.62 21.73
C LEU A 167 18.46 -20.39 21.96
N PRO A 168 18.26 -19.94 23.22
CA PRO A 168 17.42 -18.77 23.50
C PRO A 168 17.81 -17.48 22.77
N ASP A 169 19.09 -17.28 22.51
CA ASP A 169 19.59 -16.12 21.77
C ASP A 169 19.44 -16.27 20.24
N GLN A 170 19.06 -17.44 19.75
CA GLN A 170 18.82 -17.71 18.33
C GLN A 170 17.33 -17.63 17.95
N ILE A 171 16.43 -17.35 18.91
CA ILE A 171 14.99 -17.24 18.67
C ILE A 171 14.68 -15.82 18.19
N TYR A 172 14.12 -15.74 16.98
CA TYR A 172 13.62 -14.52 16.35
C TYR A 172 12.18 -14.74 15.89
N CYS A 173 11.39 -13.68 15.76
CA CYS A 173 10.07 -13.83 15.17
C CYS A 173 9.54 -12.55 14.55
N ASP A 174 8.73 -12.72 13.52
CA ASP A 174 7.90 -11.64 12.99
C ASP A 174 6.61 -11.59 13.82
N GLY A 175 6.37 -10.45 14.49
CA GLY A 175 5.10 -10.15 15.13
C GLY A 175 4.05 -9.80 14.09
N TRP A 176 2.88 -10.43 14.15
CA TRP A 176 1.77 -10.24 13.24
C TRP A 176 0.49 -9.97 14.04
N SER A 177 -0.41 -9.15 13.49
CA SER A 177 -1.81 -9.13 13.93
C SER A 177 -2.33 -10.57 13.97
N ILE A 178 -3.12 -10.90 14.98
CA ILE A 178 -3.76 -12.21 15.04
C ILE A 178 -4.75 -12.42 13.87
N GLY A 179 -5.17 -11.33 13.23
CA GLY A 179 -6.21 -11.34 12.20
C GLY A 179 -7.56 -11.69 12.81
N TYR A 180 -7.86 -12.99 12.87
CA TYR A 180 -9.08 -13.54 13.47
C TYR A 180 -8.76 -14.78 14.29
N ASP A 181 -9.21 -14.82 15.54
CA ASP A 181 -9.22 -16.03 16.36
C ASP A 181 -10.24 -15.89 17.49
N GLU A 182 -11.31 -16.68 17.46
CA GLU A 182 -12.38 -16.59 18.46
C GLU A 182 -12.00 -17.16 19.82
N ARG A 183 -10.90 -17.93 19.88
CA ARG A 183 -10.40 -18.50 21.14
C ARG A 183 -9.95 -17.41 22.11
N PHE A 184 -9.54 -16.24 21.60
CA PHE A 184 -9.09 -15.11 22.41
C PHE A 184 -10.19 -14.04 22.51
N PRO A 185 -10.43 -13.45 23.70
CA PRO A 185 -11.38 -12.35 23.85
C PRO A 185 -10.98 -11.13 23.02
N GLN A 186 -11.95 -10.42 22.41
CA GLN A 186 -11.67 -9.20 21.65
C GLN A 186 -11.14 -8.04 22.52
N SER A 187 -11.39 -8.09 23.83
CA SER A 187 -10.82 -7.14 24.80
C SER A 187 -9.32 -7.28 24.99
N ARG A 188 -8.71 -8.39 24.53
CA ARG A 188 -7.26 -8.58 24.49
C ARG A 188 -6.72 -7.98 23.20
N ARG A 189 -5.49 -7.45 23.23
CA ARG A 189 -4.80 -6.92 22.05
C ARG A 189 -3.77 -7.94 21.58
N VAL A 190 -4.15 -8.75 20.60
CA VAL A 190 -3.50 -10.05 20.36
C VAL A 190 -2.65 -10.02 19.11
N GLN A 191 -1.42 -10.53 19.24
CA GLN A 191 -0.50 -10.80 18.13
C GLN A 191 -0.19 -12.30 18.05
N GLN A 192 0.15 -12.78 16.86
CA GLN A 192 0.81 -14.07 16.65
C GLN A 192 2.27 -13.84 16.24
N ALA A 193 3.16 -14.73 16.66
CA ALA A 193 4.58 -14.64 16.35
C ALA A 193 4.99 -15.78 15.41
N LEU A 194 5.46 -15.43 14.22
CA LEU A 194 6.00 -16.41 13.27
C LEU A 194 7.48 -16.61 13.58
N VAL A 195 7.84 -17.78 14.11
CA VAL A 195 9.14 -17.99 14.76
C VAL A 195 10.17 -18.58 13.79
N PHE A 196 11.39 -18.08 13.88
CA PHE A 196 12.55 -18.48 13.09
C PHE A 196 13.77 -18.66 14.01
N ALA A 197 14.69 -19.53 13.60
CA ALA A 197 16.03 -19.53 14.16
C ALA A 197 16.93 -18.55 13.37
N ARG A 198 17.96 -18.01 14.02
CA ARG A 198 19.03 -17.28 13.35
C ARG A 198 20.37 -17.66 13.97
N TYR A 199 21.24 -18.26 13.17
CA TYR A 199 22.51 -18.82 13.64
C TYR A 199 23.69 -17.85 13.54
N GLY A 200 23.56 -16.78 12.75
CA GLY A 200 24.56 -15.74 12.56
C GLY A 200 23.98 -14.34 12.62
N GLN A 201 24.78 -13.38 13.06
CA GLN A 201 24.42 -11.96 12.99
C GLN A 201 24.24 -11.58 11.51
N HIS A 202 23.04 -11.14 11.12
CA HIS A 202 22.63 -10.83 9.73
C HIS A 202 22.25 -12.02 8.83
N GLU A 203 22.35 -13.26 9.30
CA GLU A 203 21.90 -14.43 8.54
C GLU A 203 20.40 -14.33 8.22
N ASN A 204 20.02 -14.81 7.04
CA ASN A 204 18.63 -14.86 6.59
C ASN A 204 17.80 -15.78 7.51
N LEU A 205 17.09 -15.19 8.47
CA LEU A 205 16.26 -15.94 9.43
C LEU A 205 15.18 -16.79 8.73
N TYR A 206 14.69 -16.35 7.57
CA TYR A 206 13.65 -17.07 6.83
C TYR A 206 14.15 -18.42 6.31
N ALA A 207 15.46 -18.65 6.22
CA ALA A 207 16.02 -19.96 5.89
C ALA A 207 15.82 -21.00 7.00
N HIS A 208 15.39 -20.58 8.20
CA HIS A 208 15.29 -21.43 9.38
C HIS A 208 13.93 -21.31 10.09
N PRO A 209 12.79 -21.51 9.41
CA PRO A 209 11.48 -21.45 10.04
C PRO A 209 11.36 -22.52 11.14
N MET A 210 10.66 -22.18 12.22
CA MET A 210 10.37 -23.09 13.33
C MET A 210 8.95 -23.65 13.26
N ASP A 211 8.68 -24.70 14.05
CA ASP A 211 7.48 -25.53 13.93
C ASP A 211 6.32 -25.18 14.89
N PHE A 212 6.33 -23.97 15.45
CA PHE A 212 5.30 -23.49 16.38
C PHE A 212 5.08 -21.98 16.25
N VAL A 213 3.89 -21.53 16.67
CA VAL A 213 3.41 -20.15 16.53
C VAL A 213 2.86 -19.67 17.89
N PRO A 214 3.65 -18.91 18.68
CA PRO A 214 3.17 -18.26 19.89
C PRO A 214 2.10 -17.21 19.59
N VAL A 215 1.18 -17.03 20.53
CA VAL A 215 0.17 -15.97 20.55
C VAL A 215 0.38 -15.16 21.83
N ILE A 216 0.46 -13.85 21.72
CA ILE A 216 0.76 -12.94 22.83
C ILE A 216 -0.33 -11.88 23.02
N ASP A 217 -0.41 -11.32 24.22
CA ASP A 217 -1.11 -10.05 24.49
C ASP A 217 -0.09 -8.91 24.47
N ALA A 218 -0.26 -7.96 23.55
CA ALA A 218 0.62 -6.81 23.37
C ALA A 218 0.53 -5.77 24.51
N ASN A 219 -0.55 -5.78 25.29
CA ASN A 219 -0.71 -4.89 26.43
C ASN A 219 -0.08 -5.48 27.70
N THR A 220 -0.34 -6.76 28.00
CA THR A 220 0.24 -7.41 29.19
C THR A 220 1.64 -7.95 28.96
N GLU A 221 2.09 -8.05 27.70
CA GLU A 221 3.39 -8.59 27.31
C GLU A 221 3.57 -10.05 27.75
N GLU A 222 2.51 -10.85 27.63
CA GLU A 222 2.44 -12.25 28.05
C GLU A 222 2.19 -13.18 26.85
N VAL A 223 2.83 -14.35 26.84
CA VAL A 223 2.49 -15.45 25.93
C VAL A 223 1.20 -16.12 26.41
N LEU A 224 0.13 -16.00 25.63
CA LEU A 224 -1.19 -16.54 25.93
C LEU A 224 -1.32 -18.02 25.54
N HIS A 225 -0.74 -18.40 24.39
CA HIS A 225 -0.83 -19.75 23.85
C HIS A 225 0.29 -20.02 22.84
N ILE A 226 0.51 -21.29 22.49
CA ILE A 226 1.43 -21.69 21.43
C ILE A 226 0.74 -22.75 20.56
N ASP A 227 0.52 -22.41 19.30
CA ASP A 227 -0.08 -23.31 18.30
C ASP A 227 1.00 -24.11 17.57
N PHE A 228 0.65 -25.33 17.15
CA PHE A 228 1.52 -26.22 16.37
C PHE A 228 0.80 -26.66 15.09
N PRO A 229 1.23 -26.20 13.92
CA PRO A 229 0.64 -26.63 12.66
C PRO A 229 0.80 -28.14 12.44
N PRO A 230 -0.23 -28.86 11.95
CA PRO A 230 -0.10 -30.26 11.52
C PRO A 230 0.73 -30.38 10.22
N VAL A 231 0.98 -31.61 9.76
CA VAL A 231 1.77 -31.88 8.54
C VAL A 231 0.97 -32.68 7.53
N TRP A 232 1.31 -32.52 6.25
CA TRP A 232 0.79 -33.35 5.18
C TRP A 232 1.62 -34.64 5.04
N LYS A 233 0.94 -35.75 4.74
CA LYS A 233 1.55 -37.07 4.53
C LYS A 233 1.17 -37.60 3.15
N SER A 234 2.16 -38.12 2.43
CA SER A 234 1.90 -38.78 1.14
C SER A 234 1.04 -40.03 1.32
N SER A 235 0.00 -40.18 0.50
CA SER A 235 -0.83 -41.39 0.44
C SER A 235 -1.11 -41.79 -1.01
N PRO A 236 -1.52 -43.04 -1.29
CA PRO A 236 -1.87 -43.49 -2.65
C PRO A 236 -2.97 -42.64 -3.32
N ASN A 237 -3.82 -41.96 -2.55
CA ASN A 237 -4.95 -41.15 -3.04
C ASN A 237 -4.66 -39.63 -3.00
N GLY A 238 -3.39 -39.25 -2.85
CA GLY A 238 -2.97 -37.85 -2.68
C GLY A 238 -2.58 -37.50 -1.24
N PRO A 239 -2.11 -36.28 -0.98
CA PRO A 239 -1.72 -35.84 0.36
C PRO A 239 -2.89 -35.90 1.36
N VAL A 240 -2.61 -36.39 2.57
CA VAL A 240 -3.56 -36.45 3.70
C VAL A 240 -2.95 -35.73 4.90
N LEU A 241 -3.69 -34.86 5.55
CA LEU A 241 -3.23 -34.12 6.71
C LEU A 241 -3.07 -35.05 7.94
N SER A 242 -2.15 -34.75 8.84
CA SER A 242 -1.92 -35.56 10.06
C SER A 242 -3.09 -35.52 11.03
N VAL A 243 -4.05 -34.62 10.84
CA VAL A 243 -5.26 -34.46 11.64
C VAL A 243 -6.50 -34.56 10.77
N GLU A 244 -7.63 -34.92 11.36
CA GLU A 244 -8.90 -35.08 10.65
C GLU A 244 -9.60 -33.75 10.31
N SER A 245 -9.20 -32.65 10.98
CA SER A 245 -9.85 -31.35 10.87
C SER A 245 -8.82 -30.22 10.87
N THR A 246 -9.10 -29.19 10.06
CA THR A 246 -8.34 -27.93 10.03
C THR A 246 -8.91 -26.87 10.98
N ALA A 247 -9.91 -27.23 11.79
CA ALA A 247 -10.49 -26.31 12.76
C ALA A 247 -9.50 -25.98 13.90
N PRO A 248 -9.57 -24.77 14.48
CA PRO A 248 -8.88 -24.48 15.73
C PRO A 248 -9.26 -25.49 16.82
N PRO A 249 -8.31 -25.89 17.68
CA PRO A 249 -8.66 -26.69 18.86
C PRO A 249 -9.50 -25.84 19.83
N ILE A 250 -10.73 -26.29 20.09
CA ILE A 250 -11.67 -25.66 21.02
C ILE A 250 -12.14 -26.71 22.04
N PRO A 251 -12.06 -26.45 23.36
CA PRO A 251 -11.50 -25.24 23.99
C PRO A 251 -9.98 -25.12 23.81
N LEU A 252 -9.40 -23.95 24.12
CA LEU A 252 -7.95 -23.72 24.12
C LEU A 252 -7.23 -24.85 24.91
N PRO A 253 -6.30 -25.60 24.29
CA PRO A 253 -5.53 -26.60 24.99
C PRO A 253 -4.70 -25.99 26.13
N LYS A 254 -4.47 -26.77 27.18
CA LYS A 254 -3.53 -26.36 28.24
C LYS A 254 -2.10 -26.29 27.67
N PRO A 255 -1.25 -25.41 28.20
CA PRO A 255 0.19 -25.45 27.91
C PRO A 255 0.75 -26.86 28.15
N GLY A 256 1.50 -27.38 27.18
CA GLY A 256 2.01 -28.77 27.17
C GLY A 256 1.20 -29.75 26.31
N ASP A 257 -0.13 -29.58 26.23
CA ASP A 257 -1.01 -30.48 25.47
C ASP A 257 -1.21 -30.03 24.01
N ALA A 258 -0.98 -28.75 23.72
CA ALA A 258 -1.23 -28.14 22.41
C ALA A 258 -0.50 -28.86 21.25
N PHE A 259 0.73 -29.34 21.49
CA PHE A 259 1.50 -30.04 20.47
C PHE A 259 0.87 -31.37 20.06
N ALA A 260 0.23 -32.09 20.99
CA ALA A 260 -0.38 -33.38 20.70
C ALA A 260 -1.49 -33.28 19.64
N PHE A 261 -2.15 -32.11 19.52
CA PHE A 261 -3.15 -31.86 18.50
C PHE A 261 -2.60 -31.93 17.07
N ALA A 262 -1.33 -31.57 16.85
CA ALA A 262 -0.72 -31.59 15.52
C ALA A 262 -0.48 -33.02 14.98
N ASN A 263 -0.54 -34.04 15.84
CA ASN A 263 -0.35 -35.46 15.52
C ASN A 263 0.88 -35.74 14.63
N ARG A 264 2.01 -35.17 15.04
CA ARG A 264 3.31 -35.29 14.36
C ARG A 264 4.45 -35.22 15.36
N GLU A 265 5.65 -35.53 14.88
CA GLU A 265 6.89 -35.25 15.60
C GLU A 265 7.30 -33.77 15.47
N ARG A 266 8.19 -33.32 16.37
CA ARG A 266 8.79 -31.99 16.27
C ARG A 266 9.68 -31.91 15.04
N ILE A 267 9.65 -30.76 14.37
CA ILE A 267 10.44 -30.53 13.15
C ILE A 267 11.55 -29.55 13.50
N SER A 268 12.79 -29.96 13.26
CA SER A 268 13.92 -29.05 13.46
C SER A 268 13.97 -28.01 12.34
N PRO A 269 14.30 -26.75 12.65
CA PRO A 269 14.52 -25.77 11.59
C PRO A 269 15.63 -26.25 10.63
N PRO A 270 15.52 -25.97 9.33
CA PRO A 270 16.57 -26.30 8.37
C PRO A 270 17.90 -25.67 8.83
N ALA A 271 19.02 -26.40 8.72
CA ALA A 271 20.33 -25.87 9.09
C ALA A 271 21.07 -25.21 7.90
N ARG A 272 20.58 -25.44 6.67
CA ARG A 272 21.22 -24.92 5.46
C ARG A 272 20.94 -23.42 5.34
N LYS A 273 22.00 -22.66 5.14
CA LYS A 273 21.95 -21.22 4.92
C LYS A 273 21.50 -20.89 3.50
N PHE A 274 20.70 -19.84 3.38
CA PHE A 274 20.27 -19.26 2.11
C PHE A 274 20.35 -17.73 2.21
N ASP A 275 21.58 -17.22 2.32
CA ASP A 275 21.84 -15.79 2.43
C ASP A 275 21.85 -15.07 1.07
N PHE A 276 21.56 -13.78 1.11
CA PHE A 276 21.50 -12.89 -0.06
C PHE A 276 22.43 -11.67 0.05
N LEU A 277 23.05 -11.46 1.22
CA LEU A 277 24.07 -10.43 1.40
C LEU A 277 25.39 -10.90 0.77
N PRO A 278 26.07 -10.09 -0.07
CA PRO A 278 27.22 -10.55 -0.85
C PRO A 278 28.38 -11.13 -0.02
N ASP A 279 28.62 -10.57 1.16
CA ASP A 279 29.59 -11.06 2.15
C ASP A 279 29.19 -12.43 2.69
N LEU A 280 27.95 -12.60 3.15
CA LEU A 280 27.45 -13.89 3.64
C LEU A 280 27.35 -14.96 2.53
N MET A 281 26.98 -14.57 1.30
CA MET A 281 27.01 -15.46 0.14
C MET A 281 28.43 -15.96 -0.13
N LYS A 282 29.44 -15.10 0.00
CA LYS A 282 30.85 -15.45 -0.16
C LYS A 282 31.37 -16.35 0.96
N GLU A 283 30.89 -16.15 2.19
CA GLU A 283 31.18 -17.04 3.31
C GLU A 283 30.58 -18.44 3.12
N ASN A 284 29.34 -18.52 2.60
CA ASN A 284 28.64 -19.78 2.37
C ASN A 284 29.16 -20.57 1.16
N ASP A 285 29.55 -19.86 0.08
CA ASP A 285 30.13 -20.43 -1.13
C ASP A 285 31.41 -19.66 -1.51
N PRO A 286 32.61 -20.19 -1.17
CA PRO A 286 33.87 -19.55 -1.50
C PRO A 286 34.12 -19.33 -3.00
N GLU A 287 33.39 -20.02 -3.89
CA GLU A 287 33.48 -19.83 -5.33
C GLU A 287 32.57 -18.70 -5.84
N PHE A 288 31.61 -18.24 -5.02
CA PHE A 288 30.75 -17.13 -5.37
C PHE A 288 31.57 -15.88 -5.71
N LYS A 289 31.26 -15.24 -6.84
CA LYS A 289 31.72 -13.91 -7.17
C LYS A 289 30.60 -13.12 -7.86
N PRO A 290 30.42 -11.83 -7.54
CA PRO A 290 29.57 -10.96 -8.34
C PRO A 290 29.99 -10.95 -9.81
N ARG A 291 29.05 -10.68 -10.71
CA ARG A 291 29.32 -10.57 -12.15
C ARG A 291 30.27 -9.40 -12.42
N ASP A 292 31.28 -9.63 -13.24
CA ASP A 292 32.33 -8.66 -13.60
C ASP A 292 32.12 -8.02 -14.99
N ASP A 293 31.02 -8.35 -15.67
CA ASP A 293 30.68 -7.89 -17.03
C ASP A 293 29.67 -6.73 -17.06
N ILE A 294 29.13 -6.32 -15.91
CA ILE A 294 28.20 -5.18 -15.80
C ILE A 294 28.97 -3.86 -15.87
N LYS A 295 28.71 -3.09 -16.94
CA LYS A 295 29.31 -1.76 -17.15
C LYS A 295 28.45 -0.68 -16.49
N PRO A 296 29.05 0.38 -15.90
CA PRO A 296 28.28 1.48 -15.32
C PRO A 296 27.32 2.13 -16.32
N LEU A 297 26.10 2.44 -15.86
CA LEU A 297 25.11 3.24 -16.56
C LEU A 297 24.78 4.44 -15.68
N HIS A 298 25.24 5.63 -16.10
CA HIS A 298 25.01 6.86 -15.35
C HIS A 298 23.85 7.65 -15.94
N VAL A 299 22.89 8.03 -15.09
CA VAL A 299 21.81 8.96 -15.41
C VAL A 299 22.21 10.33 -14.88
N VAL A 300 22.42 11.31 -15.77
CA VAL A 300 22.91 12.64 -15.42
C VAL A 300 22.01 13.74 -15.99
N GLN A 301 21.77 14.78 -15.18
CA GLN A 301 21.01 15.97 -15.54
C GLN A 301 21.89 17.21 -15.35
N PRO A 302 22.74 17.54 -16.33
CA PRO A 302 23.79 18.56 -16.16
C PRO A 302 23.24 19.98 -15.92
N GLU A 303 22.00 20.25 -16.32
CA GLU A 303 21.32 21.54 -16.15
C GLU A 303 20.29 21.52 -15.01
N GLY A 304 20.28 20.45 -14.21
CA GLY A 304 19.30 20.25 -13.15
C GLY A 304 18.02 19.55 -13.62
N VAL A 305 17.07 19.44 -12.69
CA VAL A 305 15.76 18.84 -12.92
C VAL A 305 14.78 19.84 -13.55
N SER A 306 13.76 19.32 -14.24
CA SER A 306 12.70 20.09 -14.89
C SER A 306 11.46 20.26 -14.02
N PHE A 307 11.40 19.62 -12.85
CA PHE A 307 10.35 19.85 -11.85
C PHE A 307 10.78 20.94 -10.86
N LYS A 308 9.80 21.56 -10.22
CA LYS A 308 9.99 22.55 -9.15
C LYS A 308 9.24 22.07 -7.91
N MET A 309 9.81 22.38 -6.74
CA MET A 309 9.21 22.10 -5.44
C MET A 309 9.02 23.40 -4.66
N ASN A 310 7.85 23.55 -4.04
CA ASN A 310 7.58 24.56 -3.02
C ASN A 310 6.99 23.86 -1.78
N GLY A 311 7.85 23.51 -0.82
CA GLY A 311 7.46 22.59 0.25
C GLY A 311 6.99 21.25 -0.35
N HIS A 312 5.72 20.92 -0.13
CA HIS A 312 5.08 19.70 -0.63
C HIS A 312 4.34 19.88 -1.97
N GLU A 313 4.31 21.09 -2.55
CA GLU A 313 3.75 21.32 -3.89
C GLU A 313 4.81 21.06 -4.97
N LEU A 314 4.45 20.25 -5.96
CA LEU A 314 5.26 19.92 -7.13
C LEU A 314 4.65 20.53 -8.39
N GLU A 315 5.51 21.09 -9.25
CA GLU A 315 5.18 21.50 -10.63
C GLU A 315 6.12 20.83 -11.64
N TRP A 316 5.59 20.20 -12.68
CA TRP A 316 6.39 19.55 -13.73
C TRP A 316 5.60 19.39 -15.03
N GLN A 317 6.13 19.87 -16.15
CA GLN A 317 5.55 19.63 -17.50
C GLN A 317 4.01 19.78 -17.54
N ASN A 318 3.51 20.94 -17.11
CA ASN A 318 2.09 21.31 -16.94
C ASN A 318 1.35 20.66 -15.77
N TRP A 319 1.89 19.62 -15.14
CA TRP A 319 1.33 19.07 -13.91
C TRP A 319 1.58 19.98 -12.71
N LYS A 320 0.60 20.05 -11.82
CA LYS A 320 0.76 20.57 -10.45
C LYS A 320 0.02 19.68 -9.46
N MET A 321 0.65 19.36 -8.33
CA MET A 321 0.08 18.49 -7.28
C MET A 321 0.69 18.77 -5.91
N HIS A 322 0.02 18.32 -4.85
CA HIS A 322 0.53 18.26 -3.48
C HIS A 322 0.92 16.81 -3.13
N ILE A 323 2.04 16.62 -2.45
CA ILE A 323 2.60 15.31 -2.10
C ILE A 323 2.71 15.22 -0.57
N ALA A 324 1.97 14.30 0.05
CA ALA A 324 1.93 14.14 1.50
C ALA A 324 2.37 12.74 1.94
N PHE A 325 2.78 12.66 3.21
CA PHE A 325 3.00 11.41 3.92
C PHE A 325 1.88 11.18 4.94
N SER A 326 1.36 9.96 5.00
CA SER A 326 0.31 9.50 5.90
C SER A 326 0.76 8.22 6.59
N HIS A 327 0.54 8.11 7.91
CA HIS A 327 0.92 6.93 8.69
C HIS A 327 0.32 5.62 8.11
N ARG A 328 -0.91 5.67 7.58
CA ARG A 328 -1.64 4.51 7.06
C ARG A 328 -1.40 4.24 5.58
N GLU A 329 -1.57 5.25 4.74
CA GLU A 329 -1.49 5.08 3.27
C GLU A 329 -0.07 5.21 2.75
N GLY A 330 0.84 5.78 3.55
CA GLY A 330 2.17 6.16 3.11
C GLY A 330 2.10 7.40 2.22
N LEU A 331 2.44 7.23 0.95
CA LEU A 331 2.44 8.29 -0.05
C LEU A 331 1.01 8.66 -0.48
N VAL A 332 0.66 9.95 -0.41
CA VAL A 332 -0.62 10.50 -0.84
C VAL A 332 -0.40 11.64 -1.82
N LEU A 333 -1.10 11.60 -2.95
CA LEU A 333 -1.10 12.69 -3.92
C LEU A 333 -2.44 13.41 -3.88
N SER A 334 -2.40 14.73 -3.81
CA SER A 334 -3.60 15.58 -3.71
C SER A 334 -3.57 16.71 -4.73
N THR A 335 -4.76 17.26 -5.01
CA THR A 335 -4.97 18.47 -5.84
C THR A 335 -4.22 18.41 -7.17
N ILE A 336 -4.33 17.28 -7.86
CA ILE A 336 -3.67 17.01 -9.15
C ILE A 336 -4.39 17.80 -10.23
N THR A 337 -3.65 18.70 -10.88
CA THR A 337 -4.14 19.55 -11.96
C THR A 337 -3.18 19.53 -13.15
N TYR A 338 -3.68 19.92 -14.32
CA TYR A 338 -2.91 20.07 -15.54
C TYR A 338 -3.17 21.44 -16.17
N ASN A 339 -2.10 22.16 -16.52
CA ASN A 339 -2.16 23.44 -17.22
C ASN A 339 -2.31 23.22 -18.74
N ASP A 340 -3.54 23.28 -19.23
CA ASP A 340 -3.87 23.19 -20.65
C ASP A 340 -3.81 24.58 -21.29
N HIS A 341 -2.59 25.00 -21.66
CA HIS A 341 -2.32 26.26 -22.37
C HIS A 341 -2.87 27.52 -21.67
N GLY A 342 -2.73 27.59 -20.35
CA GLY A 342 -3.15 28.72 -19.50
C GLY A 342 -4.43 28.44 -18.70
N GLU A 343 -5.19 27.40 -19.05
CA GLU A 343 -6.31 26.92 -18.22
C GLU A 343 -5.82 25.81 -17.29
N VAL A 344 -5.83 26.07 -15.98
CA VAL A 344 -5.54 25.03 -14.97
C VAL A 344 -6.78 24.17 -14.79
N ARG A 345 -6.70 22.92 -15.24
CA ARG A 345 -7.81 21.98 -15.25
C ARG A 345 -7.57 20.89 -14.20
N PRO A 346 -8.47 20.71 -13.23
CA PRO A 346 -8.31 19.68 -12.23
C PRO A 346 -8.53 18.27 -12.80
N ILE A 347 -7.91 17.28 -12.18
CA ILE A 347 -8.00 15.86 -12.58
C ILE A 347 -8.45 15.02 -11.39
N PHE A 348 -7.67 14.98 -10.30
CA PHE A 348 -8.00 14.26 -9.08
C PHE A 348 -7.77 15.16 -7.87
N TYR A 349 -8.72 15.19 -6.93
CA TYR A 349 -8.50 15.81 -5.63
C TYR A 349 -7.55 14.97 -4.77
N ARG A 350 -7.63 13.64 -4.85
CA ARG A 350 -6.80 12.73 -4.05
C ARG A 350 -6.60 11.37 -4.72
N LEU A 351 -5.40 10.83 -4.62
CA LEU A 351 -5.03 9.50 -5.13
C LEU A 351 -4.08 8.81 -4.13
N SER A 352 -4.45 7.63 -3.64
CA SER A 352 -3.66 6.86 -2.66
C SER A 352 -4.04 5.38 -2.62
N LEU A 353 -3.19 4.56 -2.01
CA LEU A 353 -3.52 3.19 -1.61
C LEU A 353 -4.33 3.23 -0.30
N ALA A 354 -5.60 2.84 -0.32
CA ALA A 354 -6.47 2.93 0.84
C ALA A 354 -6.43 1.66 1.71
N GLU A 355 -6.33 0.49 1.09
CA GLU A 355 -6.24 -0.78 1.81
C GLU A 355 -5.53 -1.85 0.96
N MET A 356 -5.05 -2.90 1.62
CA MET A 356 -4.66 -4.13 0.94
C MET A 356 -4.96 -5.33 1.83
N VAL A 357 -4.99 -6.54 1.25
CA VAL A 357 -5.06 -7.79 2.02
C VAL A 357 -4.24 -8.89 1.36
N VAL A 358 -3.54 -9.68 2.19
CA VAL A 358 -2.61 -10.74 1.74
C VAL A 358 -3.05 -12.13 2.25
N PRO A 359 -4.14 -12.71 1.72
CA PRO A 359 -4.65 -14.01 2.17
C PRO A 359 -3.76 -15.17 1.74
N TYR A 360 -3.37 -16.01 2.70
CA TYR A 360 -2.71 -17.29 2.44
C TYR A 360 -3.70 -18.43 2.26
N GLY A 361 -3.35 -19.39 1.40
CA GLY A 361 -4.22 -20.50 0.97
C GLY A 361 -4.03 -21.82 1.71
N ALA A 362 -3.12 -21.90 2.66
CA ALA A 362 -2.90 -23.11 3.46
C ALA A 362 -4.01 -23.28 4.52
N PRO A 363 -4.80 -24.35 4.46
CA PRO A 363 -5.97 -24.50 5.32
C PRO A 363 -5.62 -24.99 6.73
N GLU A 364 -4.47 -25.63 6.92
CA GLU A 364 -4.12 -26.22 8.21
C GLU A 364 -3.86 -25.18 9.30
N TYR A 365 -4.52 -25.38 10.45
CA TYR A 365 -4.47 -24.43 11.56
C TYR A 365 -3.05 -24.30 12.12
N PRO A 366 -2.54 -23.08 12.39
CA PRO A 366 -3.22 -21.79 12.40
C PRO A 366 -3.01 -20.94 11.14
N HIS A 367 -2.49 -21.48 10.05
CA HIS A 367 -2.20 -20.70 8.84
C HIS A 367 -3.38 -19.93 8.25
N PRO A 368 -4.66 -20.36 8.43
CA PRO A 368 -5.80 -19.54 8.06
C PRO A 368 -5.79 -18.14 8.67
N ARG A 369 -5.09 -17.87 9.77
CA ARG A 369 -4.95 -16.50 10.35
C ARG A 369 -4.06 -15.56 9.53
N LYS A 370 -3.31 -16.09 8.55
CA LYS A 370 -2.42 -15.29 7.71
C LYS A 370 -3.23 -14.65 6.57
N PHE A 371 -3.76 -13.46 6.83
CA PHE A 371 -4.46 -12.62 5.84
C PHE A 371 -4.28 -11.13 6.14
N ALA A 372 -3.05 -10.71 6.35
CA ALA A 372 -2.75 -9.37 6.82
C ALA A 372 -3.43 -8.29 5.97
N PHE A 373 -4.09 -7.34 6.63
CA PHE A 373 -4.57 -6.13 5.99
C PHE A 373 -3.52 -5.06 6.20
N ASP A 374 -2.44 -5.08 5.41
CA ASP A 374 -1.22 -4.41 5.86
C ASP A 374 -1.38 -2.90 6.09
N SER A 375 -2.23 -2.23 5.30
CA SER A 375 -2.52 -0.81 5.50
C SER A 375 -3.35 -0.61 6.77
N GLY A 376 -4.46 -1.31 6.93
CA GLY A 376 -5.34 -1.18 8.09
C GLY A 376 -4.85 -1.75 9.41
N GLU A 377 -3.97 -2.75 9.37
CA GLU A 377 -3.43 -3.42 10.56
C GLU A 377 -2.09 -2.86 11.01
N TYR A 378 -1.26 -2.32 10.12
CA TYR A 378 0.10 -1.87 10.45
C TYR A 378 0.38 -0.43 10.00
N GLY A 379 -0.08 -0.08 8.81
CA GLY A 379 0.16 1.21 8.15
C GLY A 379 1.35 1.18 7.20
N MET A 380 1.14 1.60 5.96
CA MET A 380 2.19 1.67 4.93
C MET A 380 3.24 2.73 5.25
N GLY A 381 2.82 3.86 5.84
CA GLY A 381 3.71 4.95 6.18
C GLY A 381 4.57 4.65 7.41
N THR A 382 3.96 4.09 8.47
CA THR A 382 4.68 3.62 9.67
C THR A 382 5.72 2.55 9.34
N MET A 383 5.49 1.78 8.28
CA MET A 383 6.38 0.73 7.77
C MET A 383 7.29 1.19 6.62
N ALA A 384 7.28 2.48 6.29
CA ALA A 384 8.09 3.02 5.19
C ALA A 384 9.60 2.94 5.51
N ASN A 385 10.42 2.84 4.46
CA ASN A 385 11.86 2.80 4.57
C ASN A 385 12.48 4.20 4.45
N GLU A 386 13.64 4.40 5.06
CA GLU A 386 14.54 5.47 4.68
C GLU A 386 15.27 5.10 3.37
N LEU A 387 14.97 5.83 2.29
CA LEU A 387 15.52 5.58 0.97
C LEU A 387 16.94 6.14 0.84
N SER A 388 17.85 5.31 0.36
CA SER A 388 19.26 5.62 0.16
C SER A 388 19.52 6.24 -1.21
N LEU A 389 20.15 7.41 -1.23
CA LEU A 389 20.52 8.11 -2.47
C LEU A 389 21.42 7.24 -3.36
N GLY A 390 20.98 7.02 -4.61
CA GLY A 390 21.75 6.28 -5.62
C GLY A 390 21.61 4.75 -5.57
N CYS A 391 20.88 4.20 -4.59
CA CYS A 391 20.53 2.78 -4.55
C CYS A 391 19.06 2.59 -4.93
N ASP A 392 18.13 3.13 -4.13
CA ASP A 392 16.68 2.93 -4.34
C ASP A 392 16.13 3.81 -5.46
N CYS A 393 16.66 5.05 -5.57
CA CYS A 393 16.31 6.01 -6.60
C CYS A 393 17.57 6.51 -7.32
N LEU A 394 17.60 6.39 -8.65
CA LEU A 394 18.76 6.66 -9.50
C LEU A 394 18.58 7.95 -10.32
N GLY A 395 19.58 8.83 -10.31
CA GLY A 395 19.58 10.10 -11.06
C GLY A 395 19.74 11.30 -10.12
N GLN A 396 19.08 12.42 -10.45
CA GLN A 396 19.04 13.61 -9.59
C GLN A 396 17.74 13.61 -8.79
N ILE A 397 17.84 13.33 -7.49
CA ILE A 397 16.70 13.00 -6.62
C ILE A 397 16.39 14.15 -5.66
N HIS A 398 15.10 14.44 -5.47
CA HIS A 398 14.59 15.23 -4.35
C HIS A 398 13.85 14.30 -3.37
N TYR A 399 14.09 14.45 -2.08
CA TYR A 399 13.43 13.66 -1.04
C TYR A 399 12.51 14.52 -0.20
N LEU A 400 11.35 13.96 0.18
CA LEU A 400 10.49 14.49 1.22
C LEU A 400 10.55 13.60 2.48
N PRO A 401 10.49 14.19 3.68
CA PRO A 401 10.45 13.45 4.94
C PRO A 401 9.03 12.99 5.29
N GLY A 402 8.94 12.04 6.21
CA GLY A 402 7.71 11.59 6.86
C GLY A 402 7.90 11.47 8.36
N ALA A 403 6.79 11.53 9.11
CA ALA A 403 6.82 11.36 10.55
C ALA A 403 5.55 10.67 11.06
N PHE A 404 5.69 9.90 12.13
CA PHE A 404 4.58 9.26 12.85
C PHE A 404 4.84 9.30 14.37
N VAL A 405 3.83 8.95 15.17
CA VAL A 405 3.90 9.02 16.63
C VAL A 405 4.45 7.73 17.23
N SER A 406 5.31 7.86 18.25
CA SER A 406 5.74 6.77 19.14
C SER A 406 4.76 6.56 20.29
N HIS A 407 4.84 5.45 21.03
CA HIS A 407 4.05 5.19 22.23
C HIS A 407 4.15 6.30 23.27
N ALA A 408 5.32 6.95 23.35
CA ALA A 408 5.58 8.07 24.26
C ALA A 408 4.96 9.40 23.80
N GLY A 409 4.42 9.50 22.59
CA GLY A 409 3.88 10.74 22.02
C GLY A 409 4.95 11.66 21.41
N THR A 410 6.18 11.16 21.26
CA THR A 410 7.23 11.82 20.49
C THR A 410 7.16 11.42 19.02
N ALA A 411 7.68 12.26 18.12
CA ALA A 411 7.71 11.95 16.69
C ALA A 411 8.87 11.03 16.32
N ILE A 412 8.59 10.01 15.52
CA ILE A 412 9.59 9.21 14.80
C ILE A 412 9.66 9.76 13.38
N VAL A 413 10.87 10.05 12.90
CA VAL A 413 11.11 10.71 11.61
C VAL A 413 11.83 9.77 10.66
N ILE A 414 11.37 9.74 9.41
CA ILE A 414 12.02 9.09 8.28
C ILE A 414 12.44 10.21 7.32
N LYS A 415 13.74 10.52 7.23
CA LYS A 415 14.23 11.71 6.54
C LYS A 415 14.02 11.66 5.02
N ASN A 416 14.24 10.50 4.42
CA ASN A 416 14.18 10.28 2.98
C ASN A 416 13.09 9.25 2.64
N VAL A 417 11.82 9.54 2.95
CA VAL A 417 10.76 8.54 2.81
C VAL A 417 10.12 8.50 1.42
N ILE A 418 10.01 9.66 0.77
CA ILE A 418 9.45 9.78 -0.59
C ILE A 418 10.55 10.31 -1.49
N CYS A 419 10.84 9.61 -2.59
CA CYS A 419 11.78 10.08 -3.60
C CYS A 419 11.05 10.60 -4.84
N ILE A 420 11.55 11.71 -5.37
CA ILE A 420 10.99 12.44 -6.51
C ILE A 420 12.10 12.67 -7.52
N HIS A 421 11.91 12.18 -8.74
CA HIS A 421 12.84 12.37 -9.85
C HIS A 421 12.11 12.25 -11.18
N GLU A 422 12.83 12.45 -12.27
CA GLU A 422 12.30 12.26 -13.61
C GLU A 422 13.19 11.36 -14.44
N GLU A 423 12.58 10.52 -15.26
CA GLU A 423 13.24 9.49 -16.04
C GLU A 423 12.90 9.61 -17.51
N ASP A 424 13.82 9.17 -18.36
CA ASP A 424 13.48 8.83 -19.74
C ASP A 424 12.59 7.57 -19.75
N ALA A 425 11.51 7.62 -20.53
CA ALA A 425 10.54 6.55 -20.68
C ALA A 425 10.36 6.17 -22.16
N GLY A 426 11.43 6.24 -22.96
CA GLY A 426 11.45 5.83 -24.35
C GLY A 426 10.81 6.84 -25.31
N VAL A 427 10.05 6.35 -26.30
CA VAL A 427 9.41 7.19 -27.33
C VAL A 427 8.02 7.60 -26.86
N LEU A 428 7.73 8.90 -26.94
CA LEU A 428 6.41 9.48 -26.66
C LEU A 428 5.47 9.30 -27.84
N TRP A 429 5.92 9.77 -29.01
CA TRP A 429 5.25 9.54 -30.28
C TRP A 429 6.26 9.62 -31.43
N LYS A 430 5.94 8.93 -32.53
CA LYS A 430 6.75 8.94 -33.75
C LYS A 430 5.84 8.77 -34.97
N HIS A 431 6.16 9.49 -36.04
CA HIS A 431 5.58 9.24 -37.35
C HIS A 431 6.64 9.32 -38.44
N THR A 432 6.44 8.61 -39.55
CA THR A 432 7.32 8.67 -40.73
C THR A 432 6.47 8.55 -41.98
N ASP A 433 6.54 9.56 -42.85
CA ASP A 433 5.92 9.49 -44.16
C ASP A 433 6.82 8.68 -45.10
N TYR A 434 6.31 7.56 -45.60
CA TYR A 434 7.07 6.63 -46.45
C TYR A 434 7.18 7.12 -47.91
N ARG A 435 6.43 8.15 -48.29
CA ARG A 435 6.40 8.66 -49.66
C ARG A 435 7.74 9.33 -50.01
N PRO A 436 8.09 9.46 -51.32
CA PRO A 436 9.22 10.28 -51.73
C PRO A 436 9.15 11.68 -51.09
N ASP A 437 10.29 12.18 -50.59
CA ASP A 437 10.42 13.42 -49.81
C ASP A 437 9.66 13.47 -48.46
N GLY A 438 9.14 12.32 -48.01
CA GLY A 438 8.49 12.16 -46.71
C GLY A 438 9.44 12.39 -45.53
N ARG A 439 8.92 12.97 -44.45
CA ARG A 439 9.68 13.31 -43.24
C ARG A 439 9.39 12.34 -42.10
N SER A 440 10.35 12.22 -41.18
CA SER A 440 10.20 11.50 -39.92
C SER A 440 10.25 12.49 -38.75
N GLN A 441 9.42 12.28 -37.74
CA GLN A 441 9.49 13.02 -36.49
C GLN A 441 9.38 12.03 -35.34
N THR A 442 10.25 12.17 -34.34
CA THR A 442 10.24 11.38 -33.10
C THR A 442 10.35 12.31 -31.92
N VAL A 443 9.54 12.10 -30.90
CA VAL A 443 9.61 12.79 -29.61
C VAL A 443 9.83 11.75 -28.52
N ARG A 444 10.77 12.03 -27.61
CA ARG A 444 11.05 11.16 -26.46
C ARG A 444 10.09 11.46 -25.32
N ARG A 445 9.78 10.42 -24.54
CA ARG A 445 8.91 10.48 -23.37
C ARG A 445 9.77 10.66 -22.14
N ARG A 446 9.41 11.63 -21.31
CA ARG A 446 9.85 11.69 -19.91
C ARG A 446 8.67 11.35 -19.01
N ARG A 447 8.98 10.79 -17.84
CA ARG A 447 8.03 10.62 -16.75
C ARG A 447 8.58 11.25 -15.49
N LEU A 448 7.72 11.90 -14.72
CA LEU A 448 7.98 12.18 -13.32
C LEU A 448 7.68 10.91 -12.52
N VAL A 449 8.51 10.63 -11.52
CA VAL A 449 8.35 9.53 -10.57
C VAL A 449 8.20 10.13 -9.18
N VAL A 450 7.17 9.70 -8.45
CA VAL A 450 7.02 9.94 -7.00
C VAL A 450 6.88 8.56 -6.36
N SER A 451 7.87 8.17 -5.55
CA SER A 451 8.01 6.80 -5.07
C SER A 451 8.20 6.71 -3.56
N MET A 452 7.71 5.61 -2.98
CA MET A 452 7.94 5.21 -1.59
C MET A 452 8.12 3.69 -1.52
N VAL A 453 8.98 3.21 -0.61
CA VAL A 453 9.13 1.78 -0.28
C VAL A 453 8.68 1.56 1.16
N CYS A 454 7.98 0.46 1.43
CA CYS A 454 7.69 0.01 2.80
C CYS A 454 7.95 -1.49 2.96
N THR A 455 8.42 -1.87 4.16
CA THR A 455 8.73 -3.25 4.54
C THR A 455 7.71 -3.75 5.56
N LEU A 456 6.98 -4.79 5.18
CA LEU A 456 5.97 -5.44 6.01
C LEU A 456 6.51 -6.81 6.40
N ALA A 457 7.28 -6.83 7.49
CA ALA A 457 8.04 -7.99 7.94
C ALA A 457 8.91 -8.55 6.80
N ASN A 458 8.45 -9.61 6.14
CA ASN A 458 9.18 -10.31 5.09
C ASN A 458 9.07 -9.66 3.70
N TYR A 459 8.02 -8.88 3.41
CA TYR A 459 7.77 -8.33 2.07
C TYR A 459 8.19 -6.86 1.94
N GLU A 460 8.70 -6.51 0.76
CA GLU A 460 8.85 -5.11 0.33
C GLU A 460 7.81 -4.76 -0.73
N TYR A 461 7.14 -3.62 -0.52
CA TYR A 461 6.25 -3.01 -1.50
C TYR A 461 6.80 -1.66 -1.95
N ILE A 462 6.87 -1.46 -3.27
CA ILE A 462 7.33 -0.20 -3.88
C ILE A 462 6.14 0.45 -4.61
N TRP A 463 5.78 1.63 -4.15
CA TRP A 463 4.69 2.44 -4.68
C TRP A 463 5.26 3.47 -5.64
N ASN A 464 5.04 3.32 -6.95
CA ASN A 464 5.53 4.27 -7.95
C ASN A 464 4.37 4.98 -8.63
N TYR A 465 4.22 6.28 -8.39
CA TYR A 465 3.31 7.12 -9.15
C TYR A 465 4.08 7.80 -10.28
N TYR A 466 3.66 7.52 -11.52
CA TYR A 466 4.23 8.09 -12.72
C TYR A 466 3.27 9.11 -13.35
N PHE A 467 3.82 10.27 -13.71
CA PHE A 467 3.12 11.28 -14.50
C PHE A 467 3.84 11.49 -15.82
N TYR A 468 3.08 11.51 -16.91
CA TYR A 468 3.64 11.56 -18.26
C TYR A 468 3.25 12.82 -19.01
N GLN A 469 4.05 13.17 -20.01
CA GLN A 469 3.83 14.35 -20.86
C GLN A 469 2.59 14.25 -21.76
N ASP A 470 2.03 13.05 -21.98
CA ASP A 470 0.77 12.84 -22.69
C ASP A 470 -0.48 13.01 -21.80
N GLY A 471 -0.32 13.41 -20.54
CA GLY A 471 -1.41 13.54 -19.59
C GLY A 471 -1.78 12.23 -18.88
N THR A 472 -1.09 11.13 -19.17
CA THR A 472 -1.31 9.85 -18.48
C THR A 472 -0.78 9.89 -17.04
N ILE A 473 -1.53 9.30 -16.11
CA ILE A 473 -1.09 8.96 -14.75
C ILE A 473 -1.01 7.42 -14.66
N GLU A 474 0.00 6.90 -14.00
CA GLU A 474 0.15 5.47 -13.74
C GLU A 474 0.56 5.25 -12.29
N PHE A 475 -0.04 4.25 -11.65
CA PHE A 475 0.41 3.73 -10.37
C PHE A 475 0.93 2.31 -10.59
N GLU A 476 2.23 2.14 -10.44
CA GLU A 476 2.92 0.85 -10.50
C GLU A 476 3.20 0.38 -9.08
N ILE A 477 2.80 -0.86 -8.79
CA ILE A 477 3.09 -1.56 -7.54
C ILE A 477 4.15 -2.61 -7.86
N ARG A 478 5.27 -2.60 -7.13
CA ARG A 478 6.27 -3.67 -7.20
C ARG A 478 6.27 -4.46 -5.91
N LEU A 479 6.31 -5.78 -6.05
CA LEU A 479 6.46 -6.74 -4.96
C LEU A 479 7.87 -7.31 -5.01
N SER A 480 8.61 -7.23 -3.91
CA SER A 480 9.92 -7.87 -3.73
C SER A 480 10.07 -8.30 -2.28
N GLY A 481 11.28 -8.58 -1.83
CA GLY A 481 11.52 -9.08 -0.48
C GLY A 481 11.53 -10.59 -0.40
N ILE A 482 11.22 -11.13 0.77
CA ILE A 482 11.38 -12.54 1.09
C ILE A 482 10.01 -13.18 1.23
N LEU A 483 9.87 -14.40 0.73
CA LEU A 483 8.65 -15.19 0.92
C LEU A 483 8.41 -15.44 2.42
N GLN A 484 7.17 -15.27 2.88
CA GLN A 484 6.77 -15.84 4.17
C GLN A 484 6.76 -17.37 4.04
N VAL A 485 7.49 -18.03 4.92
CA VAL A 485 7.68 -19.48 4.87
C VAL A 485 7.35 -20.16 6.20
N TYR A 486 7.11 -21.46 6.13
CA TYR A 486 6.98 -22.33 7.28
C TYR A 486 7.82 -23.59 7.08
N VAL A 487 8.19 -24.23 8.18
CA VAL A 487 9.03 -25.44 8.15
C VAL A 487 8.26 -26.62 7.61
N SER A 488 8.92 -27.44 6.79
CA SER A 488 8.35 -28.66 6.24
C SER A 488 9.20 -29.88 6.63
N ALA A 489 8.55 -30.98 6.98
CA ALA A 489 9.24 -32.24 7.30
C ALA A 489 9.85 -32.87 6.05
N ASP A 490 10.81 -33.78 6.25
CA ASP A 490 11.46 -34.50 5.14
C ASP A 490 10.43 -35.29 4.32
N GLY A 491 10.37 -34.99 3.03
CA GLY A 491 9.45 -35.66 2.10
C GLY A 491 7.97 -35.31 2.30
N GLU A 492 7.64 -34.29 3.09
CA GLU A 492 6.28 -33.77 3.22
C GLU A 492 5.80 -33.16 1.88
N PRO A 493 4.63 -33.59 1.36
CA PRO A 493 4.01 -32.95 0.21
C PRO A 493 3.37 -31.61 0.63
N ASN A 494 3.49 -30.58 -0.22
CA ASN A 494 2.94 -29.24 0.06
C ASN A 494 1.82 -28.90 -0.93
N PRO A 495 0.56 -29.39 -0.75
CA PRO A 495 -0.53 -29.16 -1.71
C PRO A 495 -0.99 -27.70 -1.81
N HIS A 496 -0.66 -26.87 -0.81
CA HIS A 496 -1.05 -25.46 -0.70
C HIS A 496 0.16 -24.51 -0.67
N GLY A 497 1.31 -24.98 -1.16
CA GLY A 497 2.55 -24.21 -1.17
C GLY A 497 3.58 -24.80 -2.13
N THR A 498 4.77 -24.21 -2.14
CA THR A 498 5.90 -24.71 -2.91
C THR A 498 7.11 -24.84 -2.00
N THR A 499 7.76 -26.00 -2.06
CA THR A 499 9.05 -26.23 -1.42
C THR A 499 10.12 -25.47 -2.21
N VAL A 500 10.49 -24.28 -1.75
CA VAL A 500 11.44 -23.40 -2.43
C VAL A 500 12.90 -23.72 -2.09
N ALA A 501 13.11 -24.36 -0.95
CA ALA A 501 14.38 -24.92 -0.50
C ALA A 501 14.12 -26.16 0.37
N PRO A 502 15.12 -27.03 0.64
CA PRO A 502 14.94 -28.18 1.51
C PRO A 502 14.29 -27.76 2.85
N ASN A 503 13.15 -28.37 3.17
CA ASN A 503 12.38 -28.13 4.40
C ASN A 503 11.81 -26.71 4.56
N VAL A 504 11.80 -25.90 3.50
CA VAL A 504 11.23 -24.54 3.49
C VAL A 504 10.02 -24.50 2.55
N ASN A 505 8.83 -24.37 3.12
CA ASN A 505 7.57 -24.31 2.38
C ASN A 505 7.03 -22.87 2.33
N ALA A 506 6.87 -22.35 1.11
CA ALA A 506 6.22 -21.07 0.85
C ALA A 506 4.77 -21.30 0.44
N HIS A 507 3.82 -20.87 1.29
CA HIS A 507 2.40 -21.11 1.05
C HIS A 507 1.88 -20.21 -0.10
N TYR A 508 0.94 -20.73 -0.90
CA TYR A 508 0.23 -19.93 -1.90
C TYR A 508 -0.51 -18.77 -1.23
N HIS A 509 -0.54 -17.61 -1.87
CA HIS A 509 -1.21 -16.43 -1.33
C HIS A 509 -1.58 -15.44 -2.44
N GLN A 510 -2.35 -14.41 -2.10
CA GLN A 510 -2.65 -13.31 -3.01
C GLN A 510 -2.16 -12.00 -2.42
N HIS A 511 -1.86 -11.02 -3.26
CA HIS A 511 -1.67 -9.62 -2.87
C HIS A 511 -2.74 -8.80 -3.56
N LEU A 512 -3.71 -8.27 -2.80
CA LEU A 512 -4.88 -7.57 -3.33
C LEU A 512 -4.94 -6.16 -2.76
N PHE A 513 -5.01 -5.16 -3.63
CA PHE A 513 -4.87 -3.74 -3.31
C PHE A 513 -6.15 -2.98 -3.65
N CYS A 514 -6.50 -2.00 -2.84
CA CYS A 514 -7.61 -1.09 -3.06
C CYS A 514 -7.10 0.35 -3.15
N VAL A 515 -7.09 0.90 -4.37
CA VAL A 515 -6.66 2.27 -4.65
C VAL A 515 -7.86 3.19 -4.56
N ARG A 516 -7.80 4.22 -3.71
CA ARG A 516 -8.83 5.25 -3.61
C ARG A 516 -8.50 6.40 -4.57
N VAL A 517 -9.47 6.72 -5.41
CA VAL A 517 -9.45 7.84 -6.34
C VAL A 517 -10.59 8.77 -5.96
N ASP A 518 -10.25 10.01 -5.68
CA ASP A 518 -11.18 11.10 -5.43
C ASP A 518 -11.14 12.03 -6.63
N PRO A 519 -11.98 11.76 -7.65
CA PRO A 519 -11.90 12.47 -8.90
C PRO A 519 -12.38 13.91 -8.82
N MET A 520 -11.75 14.74 -9.63
CA MET A 520 -12.13 16.14 -9.85
C MET A 520 -11.89 16.49 -11.31
N VAL A 521 -12.31 15.59 -12.22
CA VAL A 521 -12.02 15.72 -13.66
C VAL A 521 -12.71 16.98 -14.18
N ASP A 522 -11.92 17.99 -14.53
CA ASP A 522 -12.37 19.28 -15.03
C ASP A 522 -13.36 20.04 -14.10
N GLY A 523 -13.51 19.61 -12.86
CA GLY A 523 -14.42 20.14 -11.85
C GLY A 523 -14.82 19.07 -10.83
N LEU A 524 -15.52 19.48 -9.78
CA LEU A 524 -15.88 18.65 -8.63
C LEU A 524 -16.90 17.55 -8.96
N ASN A 525 -17.87 17.85 -9.82
CA ASN A 525 -18.96 16.93 -10.11
C ASN A 525 -18.61 16.02 -11.29
N ASN A 526 -18.56 14.72 -11.05
CA ASN A 526 -18.18 13.71 -12.03
C ASN A 526 -19.20 12.56 -12.08
N SER A 527 -19.10 11.75 -13.12
CA SER A 527 -19.85 10.50 -13.30
C SER A 527 -18.89 9.38 -13.71
N VAL A 528 -19.31 8.13 -13.55
CA VAL A 528 -18.58 6.96 -14.09
C VAL A 528 -19.38 6.32 -15.21
N ILE A 529 -18.72 6.08 -16.35
CA ILE A 529 -19.27 5.35 -17.50
C ILE A 529 -18.62 3.98 -17.55
N GLU A 530 -19.41 2.92 -17.43
CA GLU A 530 -18.99 1.56 -17.78
C GLU A 530 -19.19 1.34 -19.28
N SER A 531 -18.21 0.77 -19.98
CA SER A 531 -18.29 0.48 -21.41
C SER A 531 -17.95 -0.99 -21.66
N ASP A 532 -18.86 -1.72 -22.32
CA ASP A 532 -18.63 -3.08 -22.80
C ASP A 532 -18.31 -3.06 -24.31
N ILE A 533 -17.27 -3.77 -24.73
CA ILE A 533 -16.88 -3.94 -26.14
C ILE A 533 -17.43 -5.25 -26.66
N LEU A 534 -18.37 -5.18 -27.60
CA LEU A 534 -19.18 -6.32 -28.03
C LEU A 534 -19.14 -6.48 -29.55
N PRO A 535 -19.04 -7.70 -30.09
CA PRO A 535 -19.32 -7.92 -31.51
C PRO A 535 -20.77 -7.51 -31.84
N LEU A 536 -21.04 -7.10 -33.08
CA LEU A 536 -22.42 -6.95 -33.51
C LEU A 536 -23.14 -8.31 -33.43
N PRO A 537 -24.40 -8.36 -32.97
CA PRO A 537 -25.14 -9.60 -32.84
C PRO A 537 -25.49 -10.24 -34.20
N GLU A 538 -25.48 -9.46 -35.29
CA GLU A 538 -25.79 -9.96 -36.62
C GLU A 538 -24.66 -10.84 -37.20
N PRO A 539 -25.00 -11.98 -37.82
CA PRO A 539 -24.01 -12.92 -38.34
C PRO A 539 -23.33 -12.42 -39.61
N MET A 540 -22.21 -13.07 -39.95
CA MET A 540 -21.58 -12.94 -41.27
C MET A 540 -22.59 -13.18 -42.39
N GLY A 541 -22.55 -12.35 -43.43
CA GLY A 541 -23.47 -12.37 -44.57
C GLY A 541 -24.74 -11.54 -44.38
N SER A 542 -24.98 -10.99 -43.18
CA SER A 542 -26.07 -10.04 -42.97
C SER A 542 -25.84 -8.70 -43.70
N ALA A 543 -26.91 -7.93 -43.94
CA ALA A 543 -26.80 -6.64 -44.60
C ALA A 543 -25.99 -5.61 -43.79
N THR A 544 -26.05 -5.69 -42.46
CA THR A 544 -25.39 -4.75 -41.52
C THR A 544 -24.03 -5.23 -41.04
N ASN A 545 -23.70 -6.51 -41.21
CA ASN A 545 -22.41 -7.09 -40.82
C ASN A 545 -21.94 -8.17 -41.82
N PHE A 546 -21.92 -7.83 -43.12
CA PHE A 546 -21.68 -8.80 -44.21
C PHE A 546 -20.38 -9.59 -44.04
N ALA A 547 -19.30 -8.94 -43.63
CA ALA A 547 -18.01 -9.60 -43.40
C ALA A 547 -17.82 -10.12 -41.96
N GLY A 548 -18.80 -9.95 -41.06
CA GLY A 548 -18.74 -10.44 -39.69
C GLY A 548 -17.72 -9.74 -38.78
N ASN A 549 -17.16 -8.61 -39.21
CA ASN A 549 -16.04 -7.94 -38.56
C ASN A 549 -16.45 -6.84 -37.57
N ALA A 550 -17.72 -6.45 -37.54
CA ALA A 550 -18.17 -5.30 -36.79
C ALA A 550 -18.27 -5.58 -35.29
N PHE A 551 -17.91 -4.57 -34.49
CA PHE A 551 -18.07 -4.52 -33.05
C PHE A 551 -18.44 -3.09 -32.62
N ILE A 552 -18.97 -2.95 -31.41
CA ILE A 552 -19.44 -1.70 -30.84
C ILE A 552 -18.91 -1.51 -29.42
N SER A 553 -18.91 -0.26 -28.97
CA SER A 553 -18.78 0.10 -27.55
C SER A 553 -20.16 0.48 -27.03
N MET A 554 -20.64 -0.22 -26.01
CA MET A 554 -21.92 0.07 -25.36
C MET A 554 -21.65 0.77 -24.02
N ASP A 555 -21.97 2.05 -23.96
CA ASP A 555 -21.78 2.89 -22.77
C ASP A 555 -23.00 2.76 -21.84
N ASN A 556 -22.74 2.51 -20.55
CA ASN A 556 -23.70 2.43 -19.46
C ASN A 556 -23.28 3.36 -18.31
N PRO A 557 -23.82 4.58 -18.23
CA PRO A 557 -23.58 5.47 -17.09
C PRO A 557 -24.05 4.86 -15.77
N LEU A 558 -23.20 4.87 -14.75
CA LEU A 558 -23.55 4.43 -13.41
C LEU A 558 -24.29 5.57 -12.68
N LYS A 559 -25.47 5.27 -12.15
CA LYS A 559 -26.40 6.28 -11.62
C LYS A 559 -26.51 6.28 -10.10
N THR A 560 -26.42 5.10 -9.49
CA THR A 560 -26.51 4.91 -8.05
C THR A 560 -25.23 4.28 -7.54
N GLU A 561 -24.90 4.49 -6.25
CA GLU A 561 -23.76 3.86 -5.60
C GLU A 561 -23.71 2.35 -5.92
N THR A 562 -22.54 1.84 -6.31
CA THR A 562 -22.45 0.49 -6.87
C THR A 562 -21.03 -0.09 -6.84
N GLY A 563 -20.95 -1.41 -6.71
CA GLY A 563 -19.78 -2.21 -7.05
C GLY A 563 -19.94 -2.89 -8.41
N ARG A 564 -18.90 -2.86 -9.24
CA ARG A 564 -18.87 -3.42 -10.61
C ARG A 564 -17.74 -4.44 -10.78
N PRO A 565 -18.05 -5.69 -11.18
CA PRO A 565 -17.03 -6.65 -11.52
C PRO A 565 -16.47 -6.37 -12.91
N TYR A 566 -15.24 -6.79 -13.15
CA TYR A 566 -14.66 -6.82 -14.50
C TYR A 566 -15.19 -8.03 -15.28
N ASP A 567 -15.52 -7.82 -16.55
CA ASP A 567 -15.94 -8.88 -17.47
C ASP A 567 -14.91 -9.00 -18.61
N PHE A 568 -14.11 -10.07 -18.57
CA PHE A 568 -13.08 -10.33 -19.57
C PHE A 568 -13.66 -10.62 -20.96
N ALA A 569 -14.84 -11.24 -21.04
CA ALA A 569 -15.46 -11.61 -22.32
C ALA A 569 -16.00 -10.38 -23.06
N LYS A 570 -16.39 -9.34 -22.32
CA LYS A 570 -16.85 -8.06 -22.88
C LYS A 570 -15.77 -6.99 -22.95
N GLU A 571 -14.55 -7.35 -22.56
CA GLU A 571 -13.44 -6.42 -22.41
C GLU A 571 -13.84 -5.12 -21.68
N ARG A 572 -14.58 -5.28 -20.57
CA ARG A 572 -15.22 -4.19 -19.84
C ARG A 572 -14.23 -3.08 -19.46
N ARG A 573 -14.67 -1.83 -19.55
CA ARG A 573 -13.86 -0.64 -19.23
C ARG A 573 -14.65 0.36 -18.40
N TRP A 574 -13.95 1.24 -17.69
CA TRP A 574 -14.57 2.38 -17.01
C TRP A 574 -13.90 3.69 -17.39
N ARG A 575 -14.67 4.77 -17.34
CA ARG A 575 -14.21 6.15 -17.53
C ARG A 575 -14.84 7.04 -16.48
N ILE A 576 -14.01 7.85 -15.82
CA ILE A 576 -14.48 8.94 -14.97
C ILE A 576 -14.62 10.17 -15.86
N VAL A 577 -15.79 10.79 -15.88
CA VAL A 577 -16.12 11.86 -16.83
C VAL A 577 -16.76 13.06 -16.14
N ASN A 578 -16.64 14.22 -16.76
CA ASN A 578 -17.40 15.41 -16.38
C ASN A 578 -18.44 15.73 -17.45
N PRO A 579 -19.75 15.55 -17.15
CA PRO A 579 -20.80 15.76 -18.14
C PRO A 579 -21.04 17.24 -18.48
N SER A 580 -20.49 18.17 -17.69
CA SER A 580 -20.64 19.61 -17.89
C SER A 580 -19.73 20.15 -19.00
N ARG A 581 -18.75 19.38 -19.47
CA ARG A 581 -17.91 19.74 -20.62
C ARG A 581 -17.84 18.61 -21.64
N LYS A 582 -18.19 18.94 -22.89
CA LYS A 582 -18.07 18.04 -24.04
C LYS A 582 -16.82 18.36 -24.84
N HIS A 583 -16.16 17.32 -25.32
CA HIS A 583 -15.08 17.45 -26.29
C HIS A 583 -15.64 17.91 -27.64
N TYR A 584 -15.01 18.94 -28.21
CA TYR A 584 -15.55 19.69 -29.35
C TYR A 584 -15.79 18.82 -30.60
N ALA A 585 -14.95 17.80 -30.84
CA ALA A 585 -15.03 16.99 -32.06
C ALA A 585 -15.78 15.65 -31.86
N SER A 586 -15.53 14.98 -30.73
CA SER A 586 -16.13 13.65 -30.48
C SER A 586 -17.53 13.77 -29.87
N GLY A 587 -17.90 14.93 -29.32
CA GLY A 587 -19.16 15.13 -28.60
C GLY A 587 -19.27 14.30 -27.31
N LYS A 588 -18.20 13.60 -26.90
CA LYS A 588 -18.13 12.83 -25.66
C LYS A 588 -17.79 13.72 -24.48
N ASP A 589 -18.17 13.31 -23.29
CA ASP A 589 -17.75 13.97 -22.04
C ASP A 589 -16.24 13.94 -21.90
N VAL A 590 -15.66 15.03 -21.40
CA VAL A 590 -14.25 15.06 -21.03
C VAL A 590 -14.02 14.06 -19.89
N GLY A 591 -12.94 13.28 -19.94
CA GLY A 591 -12.77 12.19 -18.98
C GLY A 591 -11.38 11.60 -18.89
N TYR A 592 -11.22 10.70 -17.94
CA TYR A 592 -10.07 9.80 -17.80
C TYR A 592 -10.53 8.35 -17.82
N SER A 593 -9.93 7.55 -18.69
CA SER A 593 -10.13 6.10 -18.78
C SER A 593 -9.32 5.38 -17.71
N LEU A 594 -9.96 4.43 -17.03
CA LEU A 594 -9.36 3.56 -16.05
C LEU A 594 -8.83 2.28 -16.71
N GLY A 595 -7.52 2.05 -16.64
CA GLY A 595 -6.86 0.86 -17.14
C GLY A 595 -6.47 -0.09 -16.02
N VAL A 596 -7.26 -1.15 -15.83
CA VAL A 596 -7.05 -2.23 -14.84
C VAL A 596 -6.75 -3.59 -15.48
N LYS A 597 -6.78 -3.67 -16.82
CA LYS A 597 -6.57 -4.92 -17.54
C LYS A 597 -5.17 -5.47 -17.23
N GLY A 598 -5.13 -6.74 -16.82
CA GLY A 598 -3.88 -7.40 -16.37
C GLY A 598 -3.62 -7.30 -14.87
N GLY A 599 -4.29 -6.39 -14.15
CA GLY A 599 -4.24 -6.30 -12.68
C GLY A 599 -5.49 -6.81 -11.98
N VAL A 600 -6.59 -7.08 -12.70
CA VAL A 600 -7.79 -7.67 -12.09
C VAL A 600 -7.53 -9.14 -11.74
N THR A 601 -7.60 -9.46 -10.45
CA THR A 601 -7.35 -10.81 -9.93
C THR A 601 -8.56 -11.29 -9.11
N PRO A 602 -9.12 -12.48 -9.41
CA PRO A 602 -10.25 -13.02 -8.65
C PRO A 602 -9.81 -13.47 -7.24
N MET A 603 -10.70 -13.35 -6.27
CA MET A 603 -10.47 -13.87 -4.91
C MET A 603 -10.58 -15.39 -4.89
N MET A 604 -9.58 -16.07 -4.32
CA MET A 604 -9.53 -17.54 -4.23
C MET A 604 -10.24 -18.08 -2.99
N ALA A 605 -10.25 -17.34 -1.88
CA ALA A 605 -10.96 -17.76 -0.69
C ALA A 605 -12.49 -17.64 -0.86
N LYS A 606 -13.24 -18.45 -0.11
CA LYS A 606 -14.70 -18.44 -0.15
C LYS A 606 -15.27 -17.16 0.47
N LYS A 607 -16.47 -16.78 0.03
CA LYS A 607 -17.18 -15.58 0.52
C LYS A 607 -17.43 -15.57 2.02
N ASP A 608 -17.65 -16.74 2.62
CA ASP A 608 -17.87 -16.92 4.05
C ASP A 608 -16.59 -17.10 4.88
N SER A 609 -15.41 -16.97 4.25
CA SER A 609 -14.12 -17.05 4.95
C SER A 609 -13.85 -15.86 5.86
N TRP A 610 -12.98 -16.05 6.86
CA TRP A 610 -12.56 -15.01 7.80
C TRP A 610 -11.98 -13.77 7.11
N THR A 611 -11.22 -13.95 6.02
CA THR A 611 -10.68 -12.82 5.25
C THR A 611 -11.77 -12.07 4.49
N VAL A 612 -12.58 -12.77 3.68
CA VAL A 612 -13.48 -12.12 2.71
C VAL A 612 -14.58 -11.33 3.43
N LYS A 613 -15.06 -11.82 4.57
CA LYS A 613 -16.00 -11.06 5.42
C LYS A 613 -15.46 -9.69 5.87
N ARG A 614 -14.14 -9.53 5.99
CA ARG A 614 -13.47 -8.28 6.41
C ARG A 614 -12.97 -7.44 5.22
N ALA A 615 -12.84 -8.07 4.05
CA ALA A 615 -12.34 -7.49 2.81
C ALA A 615 -13.43 -7.39 1.74
N SER A 616 -14.61 -6.87 2.10
CA SER A 616 -15.75 -6.77 1.17
C SER A 616 -15.43 -5.97 -0.10
N PHE A 617 -14.43 -5.08 -0.06
CA PHE A 617 -13.91 -4.39 -1.22
C PHE A 617 -13.47 -5.34 -2.35
N LEU A 618 -13.14 -6.60 -2.07
CA LEU A 618 -12.75 -7.59 -3.07
C LEU A 618 -13.91 -8.14 -3.90
N ASP A 619 -15.17 -7.88 -3.54
CA ASP A 619 -16.32 -8.38 -4.29
C ASP A 619 -16.42 -7.80 -5.70
N ASN A 620 -15.77 -6.65 -5.96
CA ASN A 620 -15.82 -5.95 -7.24
C ASN A 620 -14.46 -5.35 -7.62
N ALA A 621 -14.24 -5.15 -8.91
CA ALA A 621 -13.03 -4.53 -9.44
C ALA A 621 -13.06 -2.99 -9.31
N VAL A 622 -14.25 -2.40 -9.38
CA VAL A 622 -14.48 -0.96 -9.23
C VAL A 622 -15.68 -0.75 -8.32
N TRP A 623 -15.56 0.19 -7.40
CA TRP A 623 -16.66 0.69 -6.58
C TRP A 623 -16.81 2.19 -6.80
N VAL A 624 -18.05 2.65 -6.83
CA VAL A 624 -18.37 4.08 -6.94
C VAL A 624 -19.38 4.41 -5.86
N CYS A 625 -19.04 5.36 -4.99
CA CYS A 625 -19.93 5.88 -3.97
C CYS A 625 -19.89 7.41 -3.98
N LYS A 626 -20.89 8.03 -3.35
CA LYS A 626 -20.88 9.48 -3.14
C LYS A 626 -19.84 9.83 -2.08
N ASP A 627 -19.15 10.95 -2.26
CA ASP A 627 -18.33 11.48 -1.17
C ASP A 627 -19.24 12.12 -0.11
N VAL A 628 -18.99 11.76 1.15
CA VAL A 628 -19.71 12.28 2.31
C VAL A 628 -18.67 12.73 3.33
N GLU A 629 -18.48 14.04 3.42
CA GLU A 629 -17.59 14.66 4.41
C GLU A 629 -18.35 14.95 5.71
N GLY A 630 -17.90 14.37 6.82
CA GLY A 630 -18.43 14.60 8.17
C GLY A 630 -17.39 15.21 9.12
N GLU A 631 -17.70 15.18 10.43
CA GLU A 631 -16.77 15.67 11.47
C GLU A 631 -15.44 14.91 11.51
N LYS A 632 -15.44 13.66 11.06
CA LYS A 632 -14.27 12.76 10.95
C LYS A 632 -13.68 12.69 9.53
N GLY A 633 -14.05 13.61 8.65
CA GLY A 633 -13.56 13.66 7.27
C GLY A 633 -14.43 12.88 6.27
N SER A 634 -13.84 12.57 5.11
CA SER A 634 -14.44 11.81 4.00
C SER A 634 -14.44 10.29 4.28
N ARG A 635 -15.18 9.52 3.47
CA ARG A 635 -15.05 8.05 3.39
C ARG A 635 -13.66 7.69 2.86
N MET A 636 -12.90 6.94 3.66
CA MET A 636 -11.47 6.68 3.39
C MET A 636 -11.12 5.19 3.33
N TRP A 637 -11.60 4.41 4.30
CA TRP A 637 -11.09 3.07 4.59
C TRP A 637 -12.08 1.99 4.13
N PRO A 638 -11.84 1.30 3.00
CA PRO A 638 -12.82 0.38 2.42
C PRO A 638 -13.07 -0.87 3.28
N SER A 639 -12.17 -1.18 4.22
CA SER A 639 -12.32 -2.22 5.27
C SER A 639 -12.51 -1.64 6.67
N GLY A 640 -12.91 -0.37 6.78
CA GLY A 640 -13.08 0.33 8.05
C GLY A 640 -11.79 0.88 8.66
N LYS A 641 -11.96 1.85 9.57
CA LYS A 641 -10.84 2.53 10.22
C LYS A 641 -10.03 1.60 11.13
N TYR A 642 -10.69 0.72 11.87
CA TYR A 642 -10.04 -0.15 12.87
C TYR A 642 -10.14 -1.61 12.42
N VAL A 643 -9.08 -2.12 11.81
CA VAL A 643 -9.05 -3.46 11.17
C VAL A 643 -8.54 -4.60 12.07
N PRO A 644 -7.55 -4.41 12.96
CA PRO A 644 -7.06 -5.50 13.80
C PRO A 644 -8.19 -6.18 14.59
N GLN A 645 -8.20 -7.51 14.61
CA GLN A 645 -9.14 -8.36 15.36
C GLN A 645 -10.63 -8.22 14.99
N THR A 646 -10.97 -7.51 13.92
CA THR A 646 -12.36 -7.48 13.43
C THR A 646 -12.80 -8.88 13.03
N ARG A 647 -14.03 -9.23 13.39
CA ARG A 647 -14.62 -10.56 13.12
C ARG A 647 -15.65 -10.53 12.00
N GLU A 648 -16.28 -9.39 11.85
CA GLU A 648 -17.28 -9.11 10.83
C GLU A 648 -16.84 -7.88 10.04
N GLU A 649 -17.54 -7.65 8.94
CA GLU A 649 -17.40 -6.43 8.17
C GLU A 649 -17.73 -5.20 9.05
N PRO A 650 -16.86 -4.18 9.11
CA PRO A 650 -17.20 -2.94 9.80
C PRO A 650 -18.37 -2.20 9.14
N GLU A 651 -19.21 -1.52 9.92
CA GLU A 651 -20.32 -0.70 9.40
C GLU A 651 -19.84 0.46 8.51
N ASP A 652 -18.67 1.01 8.81
CA ASP A 652 -18.02 2.04 8.01
C ASP A 652 -17.06 1.41 6.98
N SER A 653 -17.61 0.67 6.02
CA SER A 653 -16.87 -0.03 4.97
C SER A 653 -17.50 0.20 3.61
N ILE A 654 -16.78 -0.16 2.54
CA ILE A 654 -17.21 0.16 1.19
C ILE A 654 -18.51 -0.51 0.75
N SER A 655 -18.76 -1.76 1.16
CA SER A 655 -19.99 -2.44 0.78
C SER A 655 -21.20 -1.76 1.45
N LYS A 656 -21.04 -1.32 2.71
CA LYS A 656 -22.04 -0.58 3.48
C LYS A 656 -22.29 0.81 2.93
N TRP A 657 -21.25 1.48 2.45
CA TRP A 657 -21.40 2.79 1.82
C TRP A 657 -22.23 2.75 0.55
N VAL A 658 -22.22 1.64 -0.20
CA VAL A 658 -22.97 1.50 -1.46
C VAL A 658 -24.32 0.78 -1.31
N GLU A 659 -24.73 0.43 -0.09
CA GLU A 659 -26.07 -0.10 0.18
C GLU A 659 -27.15 0.98 -0.01
N GLY A 660 -26.79 2.26 0.15
CA GLY A 660 -27.64 3.39 -0.13
C GLY A 660 -27.81 3.58 -1.64
N GLU A 661 -29.03 3.64 -2.14
CA GLU A 661 -29.29 3.93 -3.56
C GLU A 661 -29.04 5.42 -3.92
N GLU A 662 -28.06 6.07 -3.27
CA GLU A 662 -27.74 7.48 -3.47
C GLU A 662 -27.28 7.75 -4.90
N ASN A 663 -27.61 8.94 -5.41
CA ASN A 663 -27.19 9.37 -6.74
C ASN A 663 -25.67 9.60 -6.80
N ILE A 664 -25.04 9.10 -7.86
CA ILE A 664 -23.63 9.32 -8.20
C ILE A 664 -23.44 9.92 -9.60
N GLU A 665 -24.52 10.24 -10.32
CA GLU A 665 -24.42 10.90 -11.62
C GLU A 665 -24.25 12.41 -11.43
N ASN A 666 -23.12 12.95 -11.91
CA ASN A 666 -22.77 14.37 -11.84
C ASN A 666 -22.71 14.92 -10.40
N GLU A 667 -22.07 14.15 -9.52
CA GLU A 667 -21.92 14.43 -8.09
C GLU A 667 -20.44 14.42 -7.69
N ASP A 668 -20.13 14.85 -6.46
CA ASP A 668 -18.83 14.57 -5.84
C ASP A 668 -18.81 13.09 -5.42
N ILE A 669 -17.94 12.30 -6.06
CA ILE A 669 -17.92 10.85 -5.96
C ILE A 669 -16.54 10.36 -5.53
N LEU A 670 -16.49 9.14 -5.01
CA LEU A 670 -15.26 8.39 -4.77
C LEU A 670 -15.27 7.13 -5.64
N VAL A 671 -14.10 6.80 -6.17
CA VAL A 671 -13.89 5.58 -6.95
C VAL A 671 -12.81 4.75 -6.26
N TYR A 672 -13.14 3.51 -5.91
CA TYR A 672 -12.16 2.56 -5.37
C TYR A 672 -11.88 1.49 -6.42
N VAL A 673 -10.60 1.23 -6.67
CA VAL A 673 -10.16 0.34 -7.75
C VAL A 673 -9.34 -0.80 -7.16
N VAL A 674 -9.76 -2.03 -7.46
CA VAL A 674 -9.15 -3.25 -6.93
C VAL A 674 -8.29 -3.91 -8.00
N VAL A 675 -7.02 -4.09 -7.66
CA VAL A 675 -6.03 -4.79 -8.47
C VAL A 675 -5.22 -5.73 -7.58
N GLY A 676 -4.54 -6.72 -8.14
CA GLY A 676 -3.72 -7.62 -7.36
C GLY A 676 -3.12 -8.75 -8.18
N THR A 677 -2.50 -9.71 -7.49
CA THR A 677 -1.92 -10.92 -8.08
C THR A 677 -2.15 -12.15 -7.20
N THR A 678 -2.18 -13.32 -7.82
CA THR A 678 -2.16 -14.61 -7.12
C THR A 678 -0.76 -15.18 -7.22
N HIS A 679 -0.04 -15.21 -6.10
CA HIS A 679 1.33 -15.66 -6.06
C HIS A 679 1.38 -17.16 -5.74
N ILE A 680 1.86 -17.91 -6.73
CA ILE A 680 2.28 -19.30 -6.60
C ILE A 680 3.80 -19.26 -6.51
N PRO A 681 4.41 -19.30 -5.30
CA PRO A 681 5.83 -19.10 -5.14
C PRO A 681 6.65 -20.10 -5.92
N ARG A 682 7.83 -19.70 -6.39
CA ARG A 682 8.76 -20.56 -7.14
C ARG A 682 10.13 -20.56 -6.47
N PRO A 683 10.98 -21.58 -6.73
CA PRO A 683 12.35 -21.57 -6.24
C PRO A 683 13.16 -20.32 -6.66
N GLU A 684 12.85 -19.72 -7.81
CA GLU A 684 13.47 -18.47 -8.27
C GLU A 684 13.12 -17.25 -7.42
N ASP A 685 12.07 -17.34 -6.60
CA ASP A 685 11.67 -16.29 -5.68
C ASP A 685 12.44 -16.39 -4.33
N TRP A 686 13.38 -17.34 -4.21
CA TRP A 686 14.16 -17.64 -3.00
C TRP A 686 15.67 -17.47 -3.22
N PRO A 687 16.44 -16.92 -2.25
CA PRO A 687 16.03 -16.44 -0.92
C PRO A 687 15.44 -15.04 -0.87
N VAL A 688 15.54 -14.28 -1.96
CA VAL A 688 14.91 -12.95 -2.12
C VAL A 688 14.26 -12.92 -3.49
N MET A 689 13.01 -12.49 -3.52
CA MET A 689 12.15 -12.51 -4.69
C MET A 689 12.50 -11.37 -5.66
N PRO A 690 12.78 -11.70 -6.94
CA PRO A 690 12.82 -10.70 -8.00
C PRO A 690 11.49 -9.97 -8.13
N VAL A 691 11.55 -8.70 -8.54
CA VAL A 691 10.34 -7.86 -8.61
C VAL A 691 9.23 -8.47 -9.48
N GLU A 692 8.01 -8.54 -8.93
CA GLU A 692 6.74 -8.68 -9.67
C GLU A 692 6.04 -7.32 -9.75
N THR A 693 5.41 -7.00 -10.89
CA THR A 693 4.84 -5.66 -11.16
C THR A 693 3.34 -5.70 -11.48
N LEU A 694 2.58 -4.80 -10.89
CA LEU A 694 1.19 -4.51 -11.23
C LEU A 694 1.05 -3.04 -11.65
N HIS A 695 0.15 -2.77 -12.60
CA HIS A 695 -0.04 -1.43 -13.15
C HIS A 695 -1.51 -1.03 -13.15
N LEU A 696 -1.78 0.18 -12.66
CA LEU A 696 -3.05 0.88 -12.78
C LEU A 696 -2.84 2.17 -13.55
N THR A 697 -3.58 2.41 -14.63
CA THR A 697 -3.41 3.63 -15.44
C THR A 697 -4.68 4.48 -15.50
N PHE A 698 -4.49 5.80 -15.52
CA PHE A 698 -5.53 6.78 -15.82
C PHE A 698 -5.10 7.55 -17.05
N LYS A 699 -5.83 7.39 -18.15
CA LYS A 699 -5.49 7.99 -19.45
C LYS A 699 -6.52 9.04 -19.85
N PRO A 700 -6.11 10.25 -20.29
CA PRO A 700 -7.06 11.25 -20.76
C PRO A 700 -7.84 10.70 -21.95
N ASN A 701 -9.16 10.83 -21.91
CA ASN A 701 -10.07 10.40 -22.96
C ASN A 701 -11.05 11.52 -23.25
N SER A 702 -10.90 12.14 -24.43
CA SER A 702 -11.65 13.34 -24.80
C SER A 702 -11.40 14.54 -23.86
N PHE A 703 -10.39 14.48 -22.97
CA PHE A 703 -10.06 15.58 -22.05
C PHE A 703 -9.41 16.76 -22.78
N PHE A 704 -8.38 16.49 -23.58
CA PHE A 704 -7.67 17.48 -24.39
C PHE A 704 -8.25 17.56 -25.80
N LYS A 705 -8.06 18.69 -26.49
CA LYS A 705 -8.52 18.89 -27.88
C LYS A 705 -7.72 18.05 -28.89
N VAL A 706 -6.44 17.90 -28.63
CA VAL A 706 -5.47 17.15 -29.42
C VAL A 706 -4.50 16.45 -28.47
N ASN A 707 -3.55 15.68 -28.99
CA ASN A 707 -2.46 15.15 -28.17
C ASN A 707 -1.81 16.31 -27.37
N PRO A 708 -1.83 16.29 -26.02
CA PRO A 708 -1.29 17.40 -25.21
C PRO A 708 0.24 17.49 -25.27
N SER A 709 0.91 16.48 -25.81
CA SER A 709 2.38 16.45 -25.94
C SER A 709 2.92 16.99 -27.27
N MET A 710 2.09 17.72 -28.04
CA MET A 710 2.50 18.23 -29.36
C MET A 710 3.50 19.40 -29.27
N ASP A 711 3.63 20.03 -28.12
CA ASP A 711 4.60 21.09 -27.82
C ASP A 711 5.89 20.56 -27.18
N VAL A 712 5.97 19.25 -26.89
CA VAL A 712 7.18 18.62 -26.38
C VAL A 712 8.23 18.56 -27.50
N PRO A 713 9.43 19.11 -27.30
CA PRO A 713 10.42 19.20 -28.36
C PRO A 713 10.99 17.81 -28.71
N GLY A 714 11.01 17.49 -30.01
CA GLY A 714 11.70 16.31 -30.54
C GLY A 714 13.20 16.58 -30.69
N VAL A 715 13.95 16.50 -29.59
CA VAL A 715 15.40 16.75 -29.62
C VAL A 715 16.16 15.45 -29.82
N LYS A 716 17.09 15.45 -30.80
CA LYS A 716 18.08 14.39 -30.93
C LYS A 716 19.14 14.57 -29.86
N ASP A 717 19.29 13.58 -28.98
CA ASP A 717 20.36 13.60 -27.98
C ASP A 717 21.73 13.47 -28.65
N PRO A 718 22.62 14.48 -28.54
CA PRO A 718 23.95 14.45 -29.16
C PRO A 718 24.91 13.45 -28.50
N LEU A 719 24.60 12.93 -27.31
CA LEU A 719 25.44 11.95 -26.60
C LEU A 719 25.15 10.51 -27.02
N SER A 720 24.00 10.26 -27.64
CA SER A 720 23.63 8.96 -28.20
C SER A 720 24.54 8.60 -29.39
N LYS A 721 25.28 7.49 -29.24
CA LYS A 721 26.25 6.99 -30.23
C LYS A 721 26.07 5.48 -30.50
N PRO A 722 26.45 4.96 -31.68
CA PRO A 722 26.44 3.53 -31.94
C PRO A 722 27.27 2.77 -30.90
N ALA A 723 26.73 1.67 -30.37
CA ALA A 723 27.46 0.79 -29.45
C ALA A 723 28.66 0.10 -30.14
N PHE A 724 28.56 -0.11 -31.46
CA PHE A 724 29.60 -0.67 -32.30
C PHE A 724 29.77 0.19 -33.54
N THR A 725 30.99 0.61 -33.85
CA THR A 725 31.29 1.32 -35.10
C THR A 725 31.20 0.32 -36.26
N ASN A 726 30.12 0.37 -37.03
CA ASN A 726 30.11 -0.32 -38.32
C ASN A 726 31.16 0.38 -39.21
N GLY A 727 32.08 -0.39 -39.81
CA GLY A 727 33.11 0.13 -40.72
C GLY A 727 32.58 0.71 -42.04
N ALA A 728 31.38 1.28 -42.06
CA ALA A 728 30.74 1.87 -43.23
C ALA A 728 30.23 3.28 -42.91
N SER A 729 30.56 4.19 -43.82
CA SER A 729 30.39 5.64 -43.79
C SER A 729 29.01 6.14 -43.34
N SER A 730 29.07 7.22 -42.58
CA SER A 730 27.97 8.10 -42.15
C SER A 730 27.01 8.51 -43.28
N SER A 731 25.76 8.07 -43.21
CA SER A 731 24.61 8.81 -43.73
C SER A 731 23.57 8.92 -42.61
N GLY A 732 23.39 10.13 -42.09
CA GLY A 732 22.49 10.41 -40.96
C GLY A 732 21.03 10.33 -41.38
N CYS A 733 20.24 9.48 -40.72
CA CYS A 733 18.81 9.29 -40.96
C CYS A 733 17.90 10.05 -39.98
N CYS A 734 18.41 11.05 -39.26
CA CYS A 734 17.60 11.84 -38.33
C CYS A 734 17.89 13.32 -38.57
N ASN A 735 17.12 13.92 -39.47
CA ASN A 735 16.93 15.36 -39.61
C ASN A 735 15.46 15.68 -39.42
#